data_AF-A0A4U3CJG5-F1
#
_entry.id   AF-A0A4U3CJG5-F1
#
_cell.length_a   1.000
_cell.length_b   1.000
_cell.length_c   1.000
_cell.angle_alpha   90.00
_cell.angle_beta   90.00
_cell.angle_gamma   90.00
#
_symmetry.space_group_name_H-M   'P 1'
#
loop_
_entity.id
_entity.type
_entity.pdbx_description
1 polymer ?
#
loop_
_entity_poly.entity_id
_entity_poly.type
_entity_poly.pdbx_seq_one_letter_code
_entity_poly.pdbx_strand_id
1 'polypeptide(L)'
;MSTSRRWALLPVLLTALAFALGLASPAAAADGDAAAADRVLVVGVPGLLWSDVDRETTPSLWALSERGSIGALSVRAARSTTCLLDGWATLGAGNRARFPGPDESLPPVPLPTLPLPEAGPGEPVPEDGGDGTDGEPEEPRLDTSLSHCGLQERIAAVALDDPAATVQRTADDRGTTRFGAEPAALGAGVGCAAVSGRAAALAAAAPGVRLERTPALPAEPDELAAFLDSCPLGLVSLDALTIAGRPGVDQTDDGTDPEPRADALVRIDGAVQRLVTAVGSLPGETLVLLAGISEVNDGRPQLHVGIAAGAGFDGGGWLSSASTGRAPYVQLIDLAPTALRALGLDVPASMNGQPLRVAGDRPTLAEAVTELEHMNVGATVHHRNVGNFFWIVVAVVASVVVLGVLLLGFRRSTGPVAPPLRRARGVLRTWCLAAASLPVATYLAGLVPWERAEDPLTWHAVAVVGSVVVVTAVAGLGPWRRSRLGPPLAILVVTLVTLVGDVLTGSHLELNGFLGYDAVVAGRFTGYGNLSFGLLSVSALLVTAAVATIVGRRVEAGRRSRAVAAVVLGAGVVMVGVIGAPPLGRDFGGVLAALPGFLLLAMLLARVRVTVVRLGAILAAAVLVVGSIAVLDWAGPAEDRSHLGRFVEQVLTGEAWTVISRKGQANLNILMGSPLAWVLPVALVAAVWLLRPGGLLRSGPAGPPGGLHPEDARVVRDGLLAAALSQFLGAAVNDSGVAVAATAAALLVPLLVWLAAAPREHTPGKGDGARAAPHTDPGDGPDRVTVVSRGSTVWNA
;
A
#
# COMPACT_ATOMS: atom_id res chain seq x y z
N MET A 1 2.17 47.30 -14.91
CA MET A 1 1.85 46.91 -13.50
C MET A 1 2.94 45.97 -13.01
N SER A 2 3.66 46.37 -11.96
CA SER A 2 4.92 45.77 -11.52
C SER A 2 4.77 44.32 -11.05
N THR A 3 5.86 43.57 -11.20
CA THR A 3 6.05 42.18 -10.75
C THR A 3 5.82 41.99 -9.24
N SER A 4 5.83 43.05 -8.43
CA SER A 4 5.70 42.97 -6.97
C SER A 4 4.29 42.64 -6.47
N ARG A 5 3.21 43.07 -7.14
CA ARG A 5 1.83 42.75 -6.70
C ARG A 5 1.39 41.30 -6.94
N ARG A 6 2.11 40.54 -7.78
CA ARG A 6 1.80 39.12 -8.05
C ARG A 6 2.30 38.19 -6.94
N TRP A 7 3.21 38.66 -6.08
CA TRP A 7 3.78 37.88 -4.97
C TRP A 7 3.05 38.08 -3.64
N ALA A 8 2.17 39.09 -3.54
CA ALA A 8 1.37 39.35 -2.33
C ALA A 8 0.35 38.23 -2.02
N LEU A 9 0.00 37.41 -3.01
CA LEU A 9 -0.90 36.26 -2.83
C LEU A 9 -0.21 35.04 -2.23
N LEU A 10 1.10 34.89 -2.40
CA LEU A 10 1.87 33.75 -1.89
C LEU A 10 1.85 33.67 -0.35
N PRO A 11 2.16 34.74 0.42
CA PRO A 11 2.10 34.68 1.89
C PRO A 11 0.67 34.45 2.37
N VAL A 12 -0.35 35.06 1.74
CA VAL A 12 -1.77 34.83 2.08
C VAL A 12 -2.17 33.37 1.87
N LEU A 13 -1.71 32.75 0.77
CA LEU A 13 -1.98 31.35 0.48
C LEU A 13 -1.24 30.41 1.45
N LEU A 14 0.00 30.74 1.81
CA LEU A 14 0.78 29.98 2.79
C LEU A 14 0.17 30.09 4.19
N THR A 15 -0.35 31.25 4.59
CA THR A 15 -1.10 31.40 5.85
C THR A 15 -2.43 30.68 5.81
N ALA A 16 -3.18 30.72 4.71
CA ALA A 16 -4.43 29.98 4.58
C ALA A 16 -4.19 28.46 4.59
N LEU A 17 -3.09 28.00 4.00
CA LEU A 17 -2.67 26.60 4.00
C LEU A 17 -2.19 26.16 5.38
N ALA A 18 -1.38 26.97 6.06
CA ALA A 18 -0.97 26.72 7.44
C ALA A 18 -2.18 26.72 8.40
N PHE A 19 -3.18 27.58 8.15
CA PHE A 19 -4.42 27.59 8.92
C PHE A 19 -5.28 26.35 8.61
N ALA A 20 -5.42 25.94 7.35
CA ALA A 20 -6.15 24.73 6.98
C ALA A 20 -5.47 23.43 7.48
N LEU A 21 -4.14 23.39 7.52
CA LEU A 21 -3.36 22.26 8.05
C LEU A 21 -3.25 22.30 9.59
N GLY A 22 -3.32 23.48 10.22
CA GLY A 22 -3.18 23.68 11.67
C GLY A 22 -4.49 23.79 12.44
N LEU A 23 -5.64 23.92 11.77
CA LEU A 23 -6.97 23.95 12.42
C LEU A 23 -7.46 22.57 12.89
N ALA A 24 -6.81 21.51 12.45
CA ALA A 24 -6.91 20.25 13.16
C ALA A 24 -5.99 20.38 14.38
N SER A 25 -6.54 20.87 15.49
CA SER A 25 -6.00 20.53 16.80
C SER A 25 -5.63 19.04 16.79
N PRO A 26 -4.57 18.60 17.50
CA PRO A 26 -4.54 17.21 17.86
C PRO A 26 -5.93 16.95 18.43
N ALA A 27 -6.66 15.99 17.85
CA ALA A 27 -7.80 15.47 18.56
C ALA A 27 -7.19 15.06 19.88
N ALA A 28 -7.36 15.90 20.90
CA ALA A 28 -7.05 15.55 22.25
C ALA A 28 -7.69 14.18 22.38
N ALA A 29 -6.87 13.17 22.65
CA ALA A 29 -7.38 11.88 23.05
C ALA A 29 -8.42 12.26 24.10
N ALA A 30 -9.70 12.07 23.77
CA ALA A 30 -10.70 12.15 24.79
C ALA A 30 -10.24 11.05 25.74
N ASP A 31 -9.72 11.47 26.89
CA ASP A 31 -9.58 10.63 28.07
C ASP A 31 -10.99 10.15 28.41
N GLY A 32 -11.49 9.20 27.61
CA GLY A 32 -12.49 8.28 28.08
C GLY A 32 -11.77 7.52 29.17
N ASP A 33 -12.24 7.69 30.41
CA ASP A 33 -11.82 6.93 31.57
C ASP A 33 -11.66 5.46 31.15
N ALA A 34 -10.41 5.05 30.93
CA ALA A 34 -10.13 3.67 30.60
C ALA A 34 -10.42 2.87 31.85
N ALA A 35 -11.26 1.86 31.74
CA ALA A 35 -11.56 0.98 32.86
C ALA A 35 -10.24 0.37 33.37
N ALA A 36 -9.93 0.61 34.64
CA ALA A 36 -8.76 0.05 35.29
C ALA A 36 -9.04 -1.42 35.65
N ALA A 37 -8.03 -2.27 35.48
CA ALA A 37 -8.07 -3.67 35.86
C ALA A 37 -7.04 -3.94 36.96
N ASP A 38 -7.34 -4.87 37.86
CA ASP A 38 -6.38 -5.35 38.86
C ASP A 38 -5.34 -6.27 38.22
N ARG A 39 -5.74 -6.97 37.14
CA ARG A 39 -4.90 -7.94 36.41
C ARG A 39 -5.15 -7.88 34.91
N VAL A 40 -4.14 -8.28 34.14
CA VAL A 40 -4.24 -8.48 32.70
C VAL A 40 -3.75 -9.87 32.34
N LEU A 41 -4.58 -10.64 31.65
CA LEU A 41 -4.24 -11.93 31.06
C LEU A 41 -4.13 -11.79 29.55
N VAL A 42 -2.94 -12.02 29.00
CA VAL A 42 -2.69 -12.10 27.56
C VAL A 42 -2.57 -13.57 27.14
N VAL A 43 -3.47 -14.00 26.25
CA VAL A 43 -3.50 -15.35 25.68
C VAL A 43 -3.10 -15.27 24.21
N GLY A 44 -1.89 -15.73 23.89
CA GLY A 44 -1.38 -15.82 22.53
C GLY A 44 -1.63 -17.20 21.92
N VAL A 45 -2.25 -17.23 20.74
CA VAL A 45 -2.52 -18.48 20.01
C VAL A 45 -1.89 -18.37 18.61
N PRO A 46 -0.69 -18.92 18.37
CA PRO A 46 -0.07 -18.82 17.04
C PRO A 46 -0.95 -19.50 15.97
N GLY A 47 -1.19 -18.82 14.86
CA GLY A 47 -1.97 -19.33 13.72
C GLY A 47 -3.50 -19.26 13.87
N LEU A 48 -4.03 -18.57 14.89
CA LEU A 48 -5.48 -18.48 15.12
C LEU A 48 -6.17 -17.45 14.22
N LEU A 49 -7.10 -17.91 13.41
CA LEU A 49 -7.85 -17.15 12.42
C LEU A 49 -9.34 -17.07 12.78
N TRP A 50 -10.04 -16.08 12.23
CA TRP A 50 -11.49 -15.93 12.47
C TRP A 50 -12.32 -17.10 11.93
N SER A 51 -11.82 -17.79 10.90
CA SER A 51 -12.41 -19.03 10.38
C SER A 51 -12.36 -20.21 11.35
N ASP A 52 -11.58 -20.11 12.43
CA ASP A 52 -11.50 -21.14 13.47
C ASP A 52 -12.47 -20.88 14.64
N VAL A 53 -13.19 -19.75 14.63
CA VAL A 53 -14.08 -19.32 15.73
C VAL A 53 -15.52 -19.63 15.35
N ASP A 54 -16.02 -20.76 15.82
CA ASP A 54 -17.36 -21.25 15.49
C ASP A 54 -18.07 -21.82 16.73
N ARG A 55 -19.40 -21.88 16.66
CA ARG A 55 -20.25 -22.25 17.80
C ARG A 55 -20.16 -23.75 18.15
N GLU A 56 -19.76 -24.59 17.23
CA GLU A 56 -19.80 -26.05 17.37
C GLU A 56 -18.44 -26.62 17.78
N THR A 57 -17.36 -26.25 17.11
CA THR A 57 -15.99 -26.75 17.34
C THR A 57 -15.26 -25.97 18.42
N THR A 58 -15.45 -24.64 18.48
CA THR A 58 -14.76 -23.74 19.41
C THR A 58 -15.74 -22.89 20.25
N PRO A 59 -16.64 -23.52 21.01
CA PRO A 59 -17.71 -22.84 21.74
C PRO A 59 -17.20 -21.86 22.82
N SER A 60 -16.03 -22.09 23.39
CA SER A 60 -15.46 -21.21 24.42
C SER A 60 -14.86 -19.94 23.80
N LEU A 61 -14.19 -20.07 22.66
CA LEU A 61 -13.74 -18.93 21.84
C LEU A 61 -14.94 -18.12 21.33
N TRP A 62 -15.99 -18.80 20.88
CA TRP A 62 -17.25 -18.17 20.48
C TRP A 62 -17.87 -17.36 21.63
N ALA A 63 -18.03 -17.98 22.80
CA ALA A 63 -18.62 -17.31 23.97
C ALA A 63 -17.77 -16.14 24.49
N LEU A 64 -16.44 -16.25 24.41
CA LEU A 64 -15.54 -15.14 24.73
C LEU A 64 -15.69 -13.98 23.74
N SER A 65 -15.77 -14.28 22.44
CA SER A 65 -16.01 -13.30 21.38
C SER A 65 -17.37 -12.63 21.50
N GLU A 66 -18.39 -13.35 21.99
CA GLU A 66 -19.75 -12.84 22.15
C GLU A 66 -19.83 -11.77 23.24
N ARG A 67 -19.12 -11.98 24.35
CA ARG A 67 -19.05 -11.02 25.47
C ARG A 67 -18.02 -9.90 25.23
N GLY A 68 -16.92 -10.24 24.58
CA GLY A 68 -15.82 -9.32 24.34
C GLY A 68 -16.02 -8.43 23.11
N SER A 69 -15.12 -7.45 23.00
CA SER A 69 -14.92 -6.68 21.79
C SER A 69 -13.92 -7.39 20.88
N ILE A 70 -14.17 -7.35 19.57
CA ILE A 70 -13.42 -8.17 18.59
C ILE A 70 -12.86 -7.35 17.44
N GLY A 71 -11.81 -7.83 16.78
CA GLY A 71 -11.25 -7.18 15.60
C GLY A 71 -10.32 -8.07 14.77
N ALA A 72 -9.95 -7.55 13.59
CA ALA A 72 -8.96 -8.14 12.71
C ALA A 72 -7.56 -7.65 13.11
N LEU A 73 -6.73 -8.57 13.59
CA LEU A 73 -5.42 -8.25 14.14
C LEU A 73 -4.31 -8.51 13.12
N SER A 74 -3.53 -7.48 12.81
CA SER A 74 -2.29 -7.66 12.05
C SER A 74 -1.13 -8.02 12.99
N VAL A 75 -0.48 -9.15 12.72
CA VAL A 75 0.65 -9.66 13.51
C VAL A 75 2.01 -9.08 13.09
N ARG A 76 2.03 -8.04 12.26
CA ARG A 76 3.25 -7.56 11.59
C ARG A 76 4.39 -7.24 12.58
N ALA A 77 5.44 -8.06 12.51
CA ALA A 77 6.69 -7.87 13.22
C ALA A 77 7.73 -7.10 12.37
N ALA A 78 8.98 -7.07 12.83
CA ALA A 78 10.07 -6.48 12.04
C ALA A 78 10.35 -7.27 10.74
N ARG A 79 9.97 -8.54 10.66
CA ARG A 79 10.10 -9.42 9.48
C ARG A 79 8.87 -9.34 8.58
N SER A 80 8.96 -9.84 7.33
CA SER A 80 7.83 -9.91 6.41
C SER A 80 6.71 -10.83 6.91
N THR A 81 7.11 -12.01 7.37
CA THR A 81 6.28 -13.03 8.02
C THR A 81 6.62 -13.04 9.50
N THR A 82 5.62 -12.97 10.36
CA THR A 82 5.79 -13.06 11.80
C THR A 82 5.67 -14.51 12.23
N CYS A 83 6.74 -15.08 12.78
CA CYS A 83 6.70 -16.41 13.40
C CYS A 83 6.60 -16.29 14.94
N LEU A 84 6.44 -17.42 15.63
CA LEU A 84 6.12 -17.48 17.07
C LEU A 84 6.99 -16.57 17.96
N LEU A 85 8.32 -16.61 17.81
CA LEU A 85 9.23 -15.82 18.65
C LEU A 85 9.23 -14.34 18.25
N ASP A 86 9.06 -14.05 16.95
CA ASP A 86 8.86 -12.68 16.45
C ASP A 86 7.59 -12.05 17.03
N GLY A 87 6.51 -12.84 17.12
CA GLY A 87 5.21 -12.43 17.67
C GLY A 87 5.31 -12.04 19.14
N TRP A 88 5.83 -12.93 19.99
CA TRP A 88 6.00 -12.64 21.42
C TRP A 88 6.99 -11.51 21.69
N ALA A 89 8.09 -11.41 20.94
CA ALA A 89 9.03 -10.29 21.05
C ALA A 89 8.37 -8.96 20.67
N THR A 90 7.57 -8.94 19.59
CA THR A 90 6.85 -7.74 19.13
C THR A 90 5.77 -7.31 20.10
N LEU A 91 5.01 -8.27 20.65
CA LEU A 91 4.01 -8.02 21.67
C LEU A 91 4.67 -7.39 22.90
N GLY A 92 5.69 -8.01 23.48
CA GLY A 92 6.34 -7.49 24.68
C GLY A 92 7.05 -6.16 24.50
N ALA A 93 7.49 -5.84 23.27
CA ALA A 93 8.10 -4.55 22.98
C ALA A 93 7.10 -3.42 22.73
N GLY A 94 5.81 -3.73 22.50
CA GLY A 94 4.82 -2.74 22.02
C GLY A 94 5.26 -2.05 20.71
N ASN A 95 6.15 -2.68 19.95
CA ASN A 95 6.81 -2.15 18.77
C ASN A 95 7.39 -3.31 17.94
N ARG A 96 7.66 -3.10 16.66
CA ARG A 96 8.14 -4.16 15.75
C ARG A 96 9.52 -4.67 16.18
N ALA A 97 9.56 -5.92 16.65
CA ALA A 97 10.79 -6.62 16.98
C ALA A 97 10.92 -7.87 16.09
N ARG A 98 12.10 -8.49 16.08
CA ARG A 98 12.28 -9.83 15.53
C ARG A 98 13.28 -10.63 16.35
N PHE A 99 13.04 -11.93 16.42
CA PHE A 99 14.01 -12.90 16.91
C PHE A 99 15.25 -12.91 15.98
N PRO A 100 16.47 -12.98 16.53
CA PRO A 100 17.70 -12.98 15.73
C PRO A 100 17.73 -14.12 14.71
N GLY A 101 17.99 -13.77 13.45
CA GLY A 101 18.08 -14.74 12.35
C GLY A 101 18.30 -14.07 10.99
N PRO A 102 18.57 -14.85 9.92
CA PRO A 102 18.62 -14.33 8.55
C PRO A 102 17.29 -13.69 8.17
N ASP A 103 17.24 -12.73 7.24
CA ASP A 103 16.00 -12.03 6.83
C ASP A 103 15.10 -12.90 5.92
N GLU A 104 15.69 -13.80 5.15
CA GLU A 104 14.98 -14.75 4.28
C GLU A 104 14.86 -16.12 4.96
N SER A 105 13.75 -16.82 4.72
CA SER A 105 13.55 -18.19 5.17
C SER A 105 14.49 -19.15 4.46
N LEU A 106 14.94 -20.16 5.18
CA LEU A 106 15.58 -21.31 4.56
C LEU A 106 14.52 -22.07 3.74
N PRO A 107 14.83 -22.52 2.51
CA PRO A 107 13.91 -23.36 1.76
C PRO A 107 13.68 -24.68 2.51
N PRO A 108 12.48 -25.29 2.38
CA PRO A 108 12.21 -26.59 2.98
C PRO A 108 13.21 -27.63 2.46
N VAL A 109 13.76 -28.44 3.37
CA VAL A 109 14.78 -29.44 3.04
C VAL A 109 14.10 -30.80 2.86
N PRO A 110 14.28 -31.50 1.71
CA PRO A 110 13.80 -32.86 1.53
C PRO A 110 14.41 -33.80 2.57
N LEU A 111 13.60 -34.64 3.23
CA LEU A 111 14.16 -35.71 4.06
C LEU A 111 14.87 -36.73 3.15
N PRO A 112 16.01 -37.29 3.57
CA PRO A 112 16.61 -38.41 2.86
C PRO A 112 15.63 -39.59 2.87
N THR A 113 15.26 -40.08 1.69
CA THR A 113 14.62 -41.40 1.58
C THR A 113 15.69 -42.44 1.86
N LEU A 114 15.70 -42.98 3.09
CA LEU A 114 16.50 -44.17 3.38
C LEU A 114 15.82 -45.36 2.69
N PRO A 115 16.48 -46.05 1.75
CA PRO A 115 15.98 -47.35 1.32
C PRO A 115 16.04 -48.25 2.56
N LEU A 116 14.89 -48.72 3.05
CA LEU A 116 14.90 -49.84 3.98
C LEU A 116 15.59 -51.00 3.26
N PRO A 117 16.56 -51.69 3.88
CA PRO A 117 17.10 -52.90 3.29
C PRO A 117 15.93 -53.86 3.11
N GLU A 118 15.63 -54.19 1.86
CA GLU A 118 14.78 -55.34 1.56
C GLU A 118 15.32 -56.54 2.34
N ALA A 119 14.41 -57.34 2.88
CA ALA A 119 14.70 -58.57 3.58
C ALA A 119 15.81 -59.35 2.85
N GLY A 120 16.71 -59.96 3.63
CA GLY A 120 17.91 -60.62 3.11
C GLY A 120 17.62 -61.61 1.97
N PRO A 121 18.66 -61.95 1.17
CA PRO A 121 18.48 -62.73 -0.04
C PRO A 121 17.94 -64.14 0.30
N GLY A 122 16.65 -64.39 0.04
CA GLY A 122 16.13 -65.76 0.12
C GLY A 122 14.64 -65.98 0.40
N GLU A 123 13.81 -64.97 0.67
CA GLU A 123 12.36 -65.21 0.87
C GLU A 123 11.54 -64.82 -0.37
N PRO A 124 10.79 -65.77 -0.98
CA PRO A 124 9.88 -65.43 -2.07
C PRO A 124 8.71 -64.63 -1.51
N VAL A 125 8.48 -63.46 -2.12
CA VAL A 125 7.31 -62.60 -1.91
C VAL A 125 6.05 -63.44 -2.16
N PRO A 126 5.05 -63.45 -1.26
CA PRO A 126 3.76 -64.04 -1.56
C PRO A 126 3.10 -63.19 -2.66
N GLU A 127 2.84 -63.78 -3.82
CA GLU A 127 1.85 -63.26 -4.75
C GLU A 127 0.47 -63.46 -4.12
N ASP A 128 -0.05 -62.44 -3.45
CA ASP A 128 -1.49 -62.28 -3.28
C ASP A 128 -1.93 -61.05 -4.08
N GLY A 129 -2.56 -61.33 -5.22
CA GLY A 129 -3.19 -60.35 -6.07
C GLY A 129 -4.48 -59.80 -5.46
N GLY A 130 -4.77 -58.54 -5.74
CA GLY A 130 -6.08 -57.96 -5.40
C GLY A 130 -6.13 -56.44 -5.43
N ASP A 131 -6.42 -55.93 -6.63
CA ASP A 131 -7.12 -54.68 -6.98
C ASP A 131 -6.36 -53.33 -6.97
N GLY A 132 -6.33 -52.74 -8.17
CA GLY A 132 -5.70 -51.46 -8.50
C GLY A 132 -6.21 -50.28 -7.66
N THR A 133 -5.27 -49.51 -7.16
CA THR A 133 -5.28 -48.05 -7.37
C THR A 133 -3.88 -47.67 -7.80
N ASP A 134 -3.77 -46.92 -8.90
CA ASP A 134 -2.52 -46.38 -9.40
C ASP A 134 -1.84 -45.60 -8.27
N GLY A 135 -0.71 -46.11 -7.78
CA GLY A 135 0.07 -45.46 -6.75
C GLY A 135 0.60 -44.13 -7.27
N GLU A 136 0.04 -43.03 -6.78
CA GLU A 136 0.68 -41.74 -6.91
C GLU A 136 2.11 -41.84 -6.33
N PRO A 137 3.12 -41.27 -7.01
CA PRO A 137 4.49 -41.31 -6.49
C PRO A 137 4.50 -40.72 -5.07
N GLU A 138 4.91 -41.53 -4.08
CA GLU A 138 4.97 -41.12 -2.67
C GLU A 138 5.80 -39.83 -2.57
N GLU A 139 5.13 -38.73 -2.26
CA GLU A 139 5.75 -37.43 -2.20
C GLU A 139 6.89 -37.44 -1.17
N PRO A 140 8.03 -36.80 -1.46
CA PRO A 140 9.15 -36.79 -0.54
C PRO A 140 8.70 -36.15 0.79
N ARG A 141 8.75 -36.92 1.87
CA ARG A 141 8.45 -36.43 3.21
C ARG A 141 9.36 -35.25 3.52
N LEU A 142 8.79 -34.11 3.89
CA LEU A 142 9.51 -32.93 4.32
C LEU A 142 9.53 -32.87 5.85
N ASP A 143 10.53 -32.20 6.45
CA ASP A 143 10.60 -31.98 7.91
C ASP A 143 9.98 -30.62 8.27
N THR A 144 8.93 -30.57 9.10
CA THR A 144 8.28 -29.31 9.55
C THR A 144 9.23 -28.45 10.35
N SER A 145 10.23 -29.02 10.99
CA SER A 145 11.22 -28.24 11.74
C SER A 145 12.14 -27.40 10.83
N LEU A 146 12.04 -27.59 9.51
CA LEU A 146 12.72 -26.81 8.48
C LEU A 146 11.73 -26.04 7.58
N SER A 147 10.45 -25.95 7.98
CA SER A 147 9.46 -25.01 7.41
C SER A 147 9.79 -23.55 7.79
N HIS A 148 9.08 -22.60 7.19
CA HIS A 148 9.36 -21.16 7.32
C HIS A 148 9.45 -20.68 8.79
N CYS A 149 8.47 -21.07 9.62
CA CYS A 149 8.37 -20.76 11.04
C CYS A 149 8.83 -21.93 11.94
N GLY A 150 8.94 -23.15 11.40
CA GLY A 150 9.28 -24.35 12.16
C GLY A 150 10.59 -24.28 12.95
N LEU A 151 11.58 -23.51 12.48
CA LEU A 151 12.81 -23.30 13.24
C LEU A 151 12.56 -22.55 14.56
N GLN A 152 11.75 -21.49 14.53
CA GLN A 152 11.41 -20.73 15.73
C GLN A 152 10.55 -21.57 16.69
N GLU A 153 9.62 -22.36 16.16
CA GLU A 153 8.76 -23.24 16.94
C GLU A 153 9.57 -24.35 17.64
N ARG A 154 10.56 -24.94 16.95
CA ARG A 154 11.49 -25.91 17.57
C ARG A 154 12.37 -25.26 18.65
N ILE A 155 12.90 -24.07 18.39
CA ILE A 155 13.67 -23.31 19.39
C ILE A 155 12.78 -23.01 20.61
N ALA A 156 11.52 -22.62 20.39
CA ALA A 156 10.58 -22.37 21.45
C ALA A 156 10.34 -23.63 22.30
N ALA A 157 10.15 -24.78 21.66
CA ALA A 157 9.87 -26.04 22.33
C ALA A 157 11.05 -26.59 23.14
N VAL A 158 12.29 -26.39 22.68
CA VAL A 158 13.46 -27.12 23.23
C VAL A 158 14.58 -26.21 23.77
N ALA A 159 14.76 -24.99 23.27
CA ALA A 159 16.01 -24.22 23.41
C ALA A 159 15.89 -22.83 24.08
N LEU A 160 14.74 -22.46 24.64
CA LEU A 160 14.53 -21.21 25.41
C LEU A 160 14.82 -21.38 26.92
N ASP A 161 16.02 -21.83 27.28
CA ASP A 161 16.37 -22.07 28.70
C ASP A 161 16.67 -20.77 29.47
N ASP A 162 17.29 -19.79 28.80
CA ASP A 162 17.54 -18.44 29.32
C ASP A 162 16.77 -17.39 28.48
N PRO A 163 15.55 -17.04 28.89
CA PRO A 163 14.74 -16.06 28.16
C PRO A 163 15.33 -14.65 28.25
N ALA A 164 16.01 -14.28 29.35
CA ALA A 164 16.58 -12.94 29.51
C ALA A 164 17.77 -12.72 28.56
N ALA A 165 18.66 -13.70 28.42
CA ALA A 165 19.73 -13.66 27.42
C ALA A 165 19.17 -13.63 25.98
N THR A 166 18.01 -14.25 25.76
CA THR A 166 17.37 -14.25 24.44
C THR A 166 16.70 -12.91 24.12
N VAL A 167 16.03 -12.30 25.09
CA VAL A 167 15.53 -10.91 25.04
C VAL A 167 16.67 -9.94 24.74
N GLN A 168 17.82 -10.07 25.41
CA GLN A 168 18.97 -9.22 25.13
C GLN A 168 19.49 -9.39 23.69
N ARG A 169 19.65 -10.62 23.22
CA ARG A 169 20.05 -10.86 21.81
C ARG A 169 19.05 -10.31 20.81
N THR A 170 17.76 -10.34 21.15
CA THR A 170 16.67 -9.79 20.33
C THR A 170 16.74 -8.25 20.31
N ALA A 171 17.09 -7.63 21.44
CA ALA A 171 17.30 -6.20 21.57
C ALA A 171 18.52 -5.73 20.77
N ASP A 172 19.60 -6.52 20.76
CA ASP A 172 20.83 -6.22 20.02
C ASP A 172 20.71 -6.44 18.50
N ASP A 173 19.64 -7.09 18.04
CA ASP A 173 19.43 -7.39 16.63
C ASP A 173 19.18 -6.12 15.80
N ARG A 174 19.84 -6.03 14.64
CA ARG A 174 19.71 -4.86 13.73
C ARG A 174 18.29 -4.62 13.22
N GLY A 175 17.52 -5.69 13.02
CA GLY A 175 16.14 -5.61 12.57
C GLY A 175 15.17 -5.20 13.67
N THR A 176 15.51 -5.38 14.94
CA THR A 176 14.77 -4.84 16.10
C THR A 176 15.16 -3.38 16.37
N THR A 177 16.47 -3.11 16.52
CA THR A 177 16.99 -1.76 16.82
C THR A 177 16.58 -0.71 15.79
N ARG A 178 16.42 -1.07 14.51
CA ARG A 178 15.96 -0.12 13.48
C ARG A 178 14.56 0.45 13.75
N PHE A 179 13.73 -0.25 14.52
CA PHE A 179 12.41 0.23 14.92
C PHE A 179 12.41 0.94 16.27
N GLY A 180 13.56 0.99 16.98
CA GLY A 180 13.64 1.50 18.34
C GLY A 180 12.85 0.65 19.34
N ALA A 181 12.67 -0.64 19.03
CA ALA A 181 11.92 -1.56 19.88
C ALA A 181 12.78 -2.04 21.05
N GLU A 182 12.18 -2.11 22.24
CA GLU A 182 12.79 -2.65 23.46
C GLU A 182 12.07 -3.94 23.86
N PRO A 183 12.60 -5.13 23.50
CA PRO A 183 12.01 -6.40 23.87
C PRO A 183 11.80 -6.52 25.39
N ALA A 184 10.70 -7.15 25.78
CA ALA A 184 10.25 -7.30 27.17
C ALA A 184 9.93 -5.99 27.94
N ALA A 185 9.75 -4.86 27.25
CA ALA A 185 9.31 -3.60 27.87
C ALA A 185 7.99 -3.73 28.66
N LEU A 186 7.07 -4.59 28.20
CA LEU A 186 5.84 -4.92 28.92
C LEU A 186 6.14 -5.52 30.31
N GLY A 187 6.97 -6.56 30.38
CA GLY A 187 7.35 -7.15 31.68
C GLY A 187 8.14 -6.19 32.55
N ALA A 188 9.01 -5.37 31.95
CA ALA A 188 9.76 -4.35 32.68
C ALA A 188 8.83 -3.29 33.31
N GLY A 189 7.78 -2.88 32.60
CA GLY A 189 6.77 -1.95 33.10
C GLY A 189 5.96 -2.51 34.27
N VAL A 190 5.56 -3.79 34.21
CA VAL A 190 4.76 -4.44 35.26
C VAL A 190 5.60 -4.93 36.45
N GLY A 191 6.83 -5.38 36.21
CA GLY A 191 7.75 -5.91 37.23
C GLY A 191 7.47 -7.36 37.69
N CYS A 192 6.34 -7.95 37.31
CA CYS A 192 5.97 -9.33 37.65
C CYS A 192 5.12 -9.95 36.54
N ALA A 193 5.46 -11.16 36.09
CA ALA A 193 4.63 -11.91 35.14
C ALA A 193 4.50 -13.40 35.50
N ALA A 194 3.28 -13.92 35.46
CA ALA A 194 2.98 -15.33 35.45
C ALA A 194 2.97 -15.83 34.00
N VAL A 195 3.88 -16.72 33.63
CA VAL A 195 4.13 -17.10 32.23
C VAL A 195 3.94 -18.59 32.02
N SER A 196 3.00 -18.96 31.16
CA SER A 196 2.76 -20.32 30.70
C SER A 196 3.18 -20.46 29.24
N GLY A 197 4.11 -21.38 28.97
CA GLY A 197 4.73 -21.57 27.65
C GLY A 197 6.03 -20.81 27.50
N ARG A 198 7.02 -21.45 26.86
CA ARG A 198 8.41 -20.94 26.79
C ARG A 198 8.53 -19.67 25.96
N ALA A 199 7.81 -19.57 24.84
CA ALA A 199 7.87 -18.42 23.94
C ALA A 199 7.34 -17.13 24.58
N ALA A 200 6.29 -17.24 25.40
CA ALA A 200 5.67 -16.13 26.11
C ALA A 200 6.63 -15.38 27.05
N ALA A 201 7.67 -16.06 27.53
CA ALA A 201 8.69 -15.45 28.39
C ALA A 201 9.43 -14.28 27.68
N LEU A 202 9.52 -14.28 26.35
CA LEU A 202 10.16 -13.18 25.59
C LEU A 202 9.43 -11.85 25.76
N ALA A 203 8.15 -11.86 26.10
CA ALA A 203 7.40 -10.63 26.31
C ALA A 203 7.63 -10.00 27.70
N ALA A 204 8.24 -10.73 28.63
CA ALA A 204 8.41 -10.25 30.01
C ALA A 204 9.79 -10.44 30.65
N ALA A 205 10.69 -11.22 30.06
CA ALA A 205 11.99 -11.55 30.65
C ALA A 205 13.03 -10.41 30.60
N ALA A 206 12.71 -9.27 31.19
CA ALA A 206 13.62 -8.16 31.41
C ALA A 206 14.37 -8.29 32.75
N PRO A 207 15.55 -7.66 32.89
CA PRO A 207 16.27 -7.61 34.16
C PRO A 207 15.41 -7.05 35.29
N GLY A 208 15.38 -7.74 36.45
CA GLY A 208 14.64 -7.30 37.64
C GLY A 208 13.16 -7.70 37.66
N VAL A 209 12.63 -8.32 36.61
CA VAL A 209 11.24 -8.81 36.57
C VAL A 209 11.13 -10.17 37.26
N ARG A 210 10.17 -10.32 38.17
CA ARG A 210 9.83 -11.62 38.78
C ARG A 210 9.00 -12.44 37.78
N LEU A 211 9.51 -13.60 37.37
CA LEU A 211 8.81 -14.51 36.47
C LEU A 211 8.39 -15.79 37.20
N GLU A 212 7.09 -16.00 37.37
CA GLU A 212 6.52 -17.28 37.76
C GLU A 212 6.29 -18.10 36.49
N ARG A 213 7.07 -19.16 36.25
CA ARG A 213 7.07 -19.88 34.96
C ARG A 213 6.60 -21.31 35.09
N THR A 214 5.71 -21.71 34.20
CA THR A 214 5.33 -23.10 34.00
C THR A 214 5.45 -23.50 32.52
N PRO A 215 5.94 -24.70 32.19
CA PRO A 215 6.03 -25.14 30.79
C PRO A 215 4.66 -25.36 30.14
N ALA A 216 3.62 -25.64 30.93
CA ALA A 216 2.25 -25.85 30.49
C ALA A 216 1.27 -25.34 31.54
N LEU A 217 0.02 -25.06 31.12
CA LEU A 217 -1.03 -24.63 32.04
C LEU A 217 -1.29 -25.69 33.13
N PRO A 218 -1.40 -25.28 34.41
CA PRO A 218 -1.86 -26.18 35.47
C PRO A 218 -3.19 -26.84 35.10
N ALA A 219 -3.31 -28.13 35.41
CA ALA A 219 -4.50 -28.91 35.08
C ALA A 219 -5.63 -28.67 36.10
N GLU A 220 -5.27 -28.54 37.38
CA GLU A 220 -6.21 -28.32 38.46
C GLU A 220 -6.69 -26.86 38.50
N PRO A 221 -8.00 -26.59 38.62
CA PRO A 221 -8.55 -25.22 38.58
C PRO A 221 -7.97 -24.28 39.65
N ASP A 222 -7.80 -24.78 40.88
CA ASP A 222 -7.31 -23.98 42.00
C ASP A 222 -5.82 -23.62 41.82
N GLU A 223 -5.02 -24.53 41.26
CA GLU A 223 -3.61 -24.26 40.91
C GLU A 223 -3.51 -23.24 39.78
N LEU A 224 -4.39 -23.33 38.77
CA LEU A 224 -4.44 -22.37 37.68
C LEU A 224 -4.83 -20.96 38.17
N ALA A 225 -5.83 -20.87 39.04
CA ALA A 225 -6.23 -19.59 39.63
C ALA A 225 -5.10 -19.01 40.49
N ALA A 226 -4.47 -19.81 41.36
CA ALA A 226 -3.33 -19.36 42.16
C ALA A 226 -2.13 -18.90 41.31
N PHE A 227 -1.87 -19.60 40.20
CA PHE A 227 -0.85 -19.20 39.23
C PHE A 227 -1.17 -17.85 38.59
N LEU A 228 -2.40 -17.63 38.14
CA LEU A 228 -2.84 -16.36 37.55
C LEU A 228 -2.90 -15.21 38.58
N ASP A 229 -3.14 -15.51 39.85
CA ASP A 229 -3.15 -14.51 40.94
C ASP A 229 -1.74 -14.08 41.37
N SER A 230 -0.70 -14.87 41.04
CA SER A 230 0.66 -14.65 41.54
C SER A 230 1.30 -13.34 41.07
N CYS A 231 0.88 -12.80 39.93
CA CYS A 231 1.34 -11.54 39.34
C CYS A 231 0.19 -10.77 38.67
N PRO A 232 0.28 -9.43 38.56
CA PRO A 232 -0.71 -8.63 37.83
C PRO A 232 -0.77 -8.92 36.32
N LEU A 233 0.31 -9.44 35.73
CA LEU A 233 0.37 -9.82 34.31
C LEU A 233 0.45 -11.33 34.17
N GLY A 234 -0.51 -11.93 33.48
CA GLY A 234 -0.49 -13.31 33.01
C GLY A 234 -0.19 -13.37 31.51
N LEU A 235 0.76 -14.21 31.08
CA LEU A 235 1.09 -14.45 29.68
C LEU A 235 0.98 -15.94 29.39
N VAL A 236 0.10 -16.33 28.47
CA VAL A 236 -0.16 -17.74 28.14
C VAL A 236 0.00 -17.97 26.64
N SER A 237 0.85 -18.91 26.25
CA SER A 237 0.99 -19.39 24.87
C SER A 237 0.22 -20.70 24.68
N LEU A 238 -0.68 -20.76 23.70
CA LEU A 238 -1.43 -21.98 23.34
C LEU A 238 -0.93 -22.53 22.00
N ASP A 239 0.19 -23.24 22.04
CA ASP A 239 0.98 -23.59 20.84
C ASP A 239 0.47 -24.82 20.07
N ALA A 240 -0.76 -25.29 20.31
CA ALA A 240 -1.24 -26.54 19.72
C ALA A 240 -1.30 -26.55 18.18
N LEU A 241 -1.40 -25.38 17.54
CA LEU A 241 -1.39 -25.22 16.08
C LEU A 241 0.02 -25.29 15.46
N THR A 242 1.09 -25.06 16.23
CA THR A 242 2.48 -25.17 15.72
C THR A 242 2.88 -26.61 15.43
N ILE A 243 2.08 -27.59 15.88
CA ILE A 243 2.28 -29.02 15.63
C ILE A 243 1.19 -29.61 14.72
N ALA A 244 0.27 -28.78 14.21
CA ALA A 244 -0.86 -29.18 13.37
C ALA A 244 -0.55 -29.18 11.87
N GLY A 245 0.62 -28.70 11.44
CA GLY A 245 1.05 -28.83 10.04
C GLY A 245 1.83 -30.13 9.81
N ARG A 246 1.63 -30.78 8.66
CA ARG A 246 2.66 -31.62 8.03
C ARG A 246 3.19 -30.84 6.83
N PRO A 247 4.48 -30.88 6.51
CA PRO A 247 4.97 -30.18 5.34
C PRO A 247 4.74 -31.11 4.15
N GLY A 248 3.86 -30.68 3.25
CA GLY A 248 3.61 -31.31 1.96
C GLY A 248 3.89 -30.33 0.83
N VAL A 249 3.79 -30.79 -0.41
CA VAL A 249 3.71 -29.86 -1.56
C VAL A 249 2.33 -29.22 -1.67
N ASP A 250 1.31 -29.83 -1.04
CA ASP A 250 -0.02 -29.27 -0.86
C ASP A 250 0.00 -28.13 0.14
N GLN A 251 0.09 -26.94 -0.42
CA GLN A 251 0.12 -25.68 0.28
C GLN A 251 -1.29 -25.28 0.74
N THR A 252 -1.61 -25.46 2.02
CA THR A 252 -2.86 -24.92 2.58
C THR A 252 -2.79 -23.41 2.77
N ASP A 253 -3.97 -22.78 2.82
CA ASP A 253 -4.09 -21.33 2.94
C ASP A 253 -3.64 -20.81 4.31
N ASP A 254 -3.63 -21.65 5.34
CA ASP A 254 -3.22 -21.33 6.72
C ASP A 254 -1.87 -21.95 7.12
N GLY A 255 -1.26 -22.77 6.27
CA GLY A 255 -0.01 -23.46 6.55
C GLY A 255 -0.16 -24.66 7.51
N THR A 256 -1.38 -25.20 7.68
CA THR A 256 -1.65 -26.41 8.48
C THR A 256 -2.47 -27.44 7.71
N ASP A 257 -2.47 -28.70 8.16
CA ASP A 257 -3.34 -29.73 7.57
C ASP A 257 -4.74 -29.68 8.21
N PRO A 258 -5.83 -29.93 7.44
CA PRO A 258 -7.20 -29.78 7.96
C PRO A 258 -7.54 -30.63 9.19
N GLU A 259 -7.23 -31.94 9.19
CA GLU A 259 -7.59 -32.83 10.31
C GLU A 259 -6.76 -32.53 11.59
N PRO A 260 -5.42 -32.43 11.55
CA PRO A 260 -4.65 -32.09 12.74
C PRO A 260 -4.93 -30.68 13.28
N ARG A 261 -5.37 -29.74 12.42
CA ARG A 261 -5.81 -28.40 12.82
C ARG A 261 -7.08 -28.47 13.67
N ALA A 262 -8.10 -29.21 13.25
CA ALA A 262 -9.35 -29.35 13.99
C ALA A 262 -9.11 -29.90 15.41
N ASP A 263 -8.30 -30.94 15.55
CA ASP A 263 -7.93 -31.51 16.87
C ASP A 263 -7.17 -30.50 17.75
N ALA A 264 -6.30 -29.67 17.14
CA ALA A 264 -5.59 -28.62 17.86
C ALA A 264 -6.54 -27.52 18.36
N LEU A 265 -7.53 -27.13 17.55
CA LEU A 265 -8.54 -26.14 17.92
C LEU A 265 -9.40 -26.61 19.10
N VAL A 266 -9.81 -27.88 19.13
CA VAL A 266 -10.54 -28.44 20.29
C VAL A 266 -9.70 -28.36 21.58
N ARG A 267 -8.39 -28.63 21.51
CA ARG A 267 -7.49 -28.48 22.67
C ARG A 267 -7.33 -27.03 23.11
N ILE A 268 -7.24 -26.10 22.15
CA ILE A 268 -7.16 -24.66 22.41
C ILE A 268 -8.45 -24.17 23.07
N ASP A 269 -9.62 -24.53 22.54
CA ASP A 269 -10.91 -24.13 23.11
C ASP A 269 -11.07 -24.63 24.56
N GLY A 270 -10.71 -25.88 24.82
CA GLY A 270 -10.72 -26.43 26.18
C GLY A 270 -9.73 -25.70 27.12
N ALA A 271 -8.60 -25.21 26.62
CA ALA A 271 -7.67 -24.38 27.42
C ALA A 271 -8.24 -22.98 27.69
N VAL A 272 -8.87 -22.36 26.69
CA VAL A 272 -9.58 -21.07 26.84
C VAL A 272 -10.70 -21.19 27.87
N GLN A 273 -11.48 -22.27 27.84
CA GLN A 273 -12.52 -22.55 28.82
C GLN A 273 -11.97 -22.55 30.26
N ARG A 274 -10.86 -23.26 30.49
CA ARG A 274 -10.21 -23.32 31.81
C ARG A 274 -9.69 -21.95 32.25
N LEU A 275 -9.07 -21.20 31.35
CA LEU A 275 -8.55 -19.86 31.64
C LEU A 275 -9.67 -18.89 32.02
N VAL A 276 -10.74 -18.82 31.22
CA VAL A 276 -11.88 -17.93 31.49
C VAL A 276 -12.58 -18.31 32.80
N THR A 277 -12.69 -19.61 33.09
CA THR A 277 -13.26 -20.10 34.35
C THR A 277 -12.40 -19.70 35.54
N ALA A 278 -11.07 -19.85 35.44
CA ALA A 278 -10.14 -19.44 36.49
C ALA A 278 -10.13 -17.92 36.69
N VAL A 279 -10.18 -17.12 35.61
CA VAL A 279 -10.31 -15.66 35.72
C VAL A 279 -11.60 -15.27 36.44
N GLY A 280 -12.70 -15.96 36.17
CA GLY A 280 -13.99 -15.72 36.84
C GLY A 280 -14.00 -16.04 38.34
N SER A 281 -13.03 -16.80 38.86
CA SER A 281 -12.89 -17.07 40.30
C SER A 281 -11.89 -16.14 41.01
N LEU A 282 -11.13 -15.33 40.27
CA LEU A 282 -10.20 -14.37 40.85
C LEU A 282 -10.93 -13.17 41.46
N PRO A 283 -10.42 -12.60 42.56
CA PRO A 283 -10.97 -11.38 43.13
C PRO A 283 -10.56 -10.15 42.30
N GLY A 284 -11.50 -9.24 42.03
CA GLY A 284 -11.23 -8.00 41.30
C GLY A 284 -11.53 -8.10 39.80
N GLU A 285 -11.17 -7.05 39.05
CA GLU A 285 -11.38 -6.99 37.60
C GLU A 285 -10.14 -7.50 36.85
N THR A 286 -10.35 -8.39 35.87
CA THR A 286 -9.28 -8.88 34.99
C THR A 286 -9.61 -8.55 33.55
N LEU A 287 -8.67 -7.92 32.85
CA LEU A 287 -8.72 -7.74 31.40
C LEU A 287 -8.12 -8.96 30.71
N VAL A 288 -8.89 -9.62 29.84
CA VAL A 288 -8.42 -10.74 29.01
C VAL A 288 -8.20 -10.24 27.59
N LEU A 289 -6.97 -10.38 27.10
CA LEU A 289 -6.57 -10.09 25.72
C LEU A 289 -6.20 -11.41 25.03
N LEU A 290 -7.04 -11.89 24.11
CA LEU A 290 -6.74 -13.09 23.32
C LEU A 290 -6.40 -12.68 21.89
N ALA A 291 -5.26 -13.13 21.39
CA ALA A 291 -4.78 -12.78 20.07
C ALA A 291 -4.17 -13.96 19.33
N GLY A 292 -4.42 -14.03 18.01
CA GLY A 292 -3.53 -14.76 17.12
C GLY A 292 -2.22 -13.99 16.98
N ILE A 293 -1.10 -14.55 17.42
CA ILE A 293 0.15 -13.77 17.66
C ILE A 293 1.18 -13.88 16.54
N SER A 294 1.05 -14.88 15.67
CA SER A 294 2.00 -15.18 14.61
C SER A 294 1.40 -16.13 13.59
N GLU A 295 2.08 -16.28 12.47
CA GLU A 295 1.90 -17.42 11.59
C GLU A 295 2.53 -18.69 12.18
N VAL A 296 2.19 -19.84 11.59
CA VAL A 296 2.73 -21.17 11.93
C VAL A 296 3.26 -21.88 10.68
N ASN A 297 4.16 -22.84 10.87
CA ASN A 297 4.72 -23.72 9.82
C ASN A 297 5.21 -22.96 8.57
N ASP A 298 4.51 -23.03 7.43
CA ASP A 298 4.90 -22.40 6.17
C ASP A 298 4.76 -20.86 6.16
N GLY A 299 4.29 -20.27 7.25
CA GLY A 299 4.41 -18.84 7.49
C GLY A 299 3.58 -18.04 6.48
N ARG A 300 2.27 -18.26 6.47
CA ARG A 300 1.32 -17.64 5.54
C ARG A 300 0.77 -16.33 6.11
N PRO A 301 1.23 -15.13 5.69
CA PRO A 301 0.85 -13.89 6.35
C PRO A 301 -0.65 -13.57 6.20
N GLN A 302 -1.36 -13.33 7.31
CA GLN A 302 -2.81 -13.06 7.32
C GLN A 302 -3.24 -12.10 8.44
N LEU A 303 -4.54 -11.84 8.51
CA LEU A 303 -5.19 -11.20 9.64
C LEU A 303 -5.68 -12.26 10.63
N HIS A 304 -5.39 -12.02 11.90
CA HIS A 304 -5.61 -12.96 13.01
C HIS A 304 -6.77 -12.52 13.91
N VAL A 305 -7.17 -13.42 14.80
CA VAL A 305 -8.14 -13.12 15.86
C VAL A 305 -7.59 -12.07 16.83
N GLY A 306 -8.39 -11.08 17.17
CA GLY A 306 -8.15 -10.17 18.29
C GLY A 306 -9.43 -10.04 19.13
N ILE A 307 -9.35 -10.39 20.41
CA ILE A 307 -10.47 -10.32 21.36
C ILE A 307 -9.98 -9.61 22.63
N ALA A 308 -10.76 -8.67 23.13
CA ALA A 308 -10.61 -8.09 24.47
C ALA A 308 -11.91 -8.27 25.26
N ALA A 309 -11.83 -8.76 26.49
CA ALA A 309 -12.98 -8.97 27.37
C ALA A 309 -12.63 -8.62 28.82
N GLY A 310 -13.61 -8.17 29.61
CA GLY A 310 -13.42 -7.61 30.94
C GLY A 310 -13.37 -6.08 30.92
N ALA A 311 -12.63 -5.50 31.86
CA ALA A 311 -12.54 -4.05 32.12
C ALA A 311 -12.51 -3.21 30.84
N GLY A 312 -13.64 -2.55 30.54
CA GLY A 312 -13.79 -1.62 29.40
C GLY A 312 -14.14 -2.26 28.05
N PHE A 313 -14.31 -3.58 27.95
CA PHE A 313 -14.54 -4.31 26.70
C PHE A 313 -15.76 -5.26 26.71
N ASP A 314 -16.53 -5.32 27.80
CA ASP A 314 -17.69 -6.22 28.00
C ASP A 314 -18.96 -5.87 27.19
N GLY A 315 -18.91 -4.79 26.41
CA GLY A 315 -20.07 -4.26 25.67
C GLY A 315 -20.30 -4.87 24.28
N GLY A 316 -19.41 -5.76 23.81
CA GLY A 316 -19.55 -6.40 22.50
C GLY A 316 -19.47 -5.43 21.31
N GLY A 317 -18.33 -4.77 21.10
CA GLY A 317 -18.10 -3.84 19.97
C GLY A 317 -16.90 -4.18 19.10
N TRP A 318 -16.58 -3.32 18.14
CA TRP A 318 -15.37 -3.45 17.32
C TRP A 318 -14.14 -2.92 18.04
N LEU A 319 -13.02 -3.63 17.95
CA LEU A 319 -11.73 -3.13 18.39
C LEU A 319 -11.15 -2.12 17.39
N SER A 320 -10.51 -1.09 17.93
CA SER A 320 -9.71 -0.13 17.17
C SER A 320 -8.59 0.42 18.04
N SER A 321 -7.59 1.02 17.42
CA SER A 321 -6.51 1.73 18.11
C SER A 321 -6.16 3.00 17.34
N ALA A 322 -5.42 3.92 17.96
CA ALA A 322 -4.93 5.11 17.26
C ALA A 322 -3.83 4.79 16.23
N SER A 323 -3.16 3.63 16.35
CA SER A 323 -2.14 3.17 15.40
C SER A 323 -2.75 2.76 14.05
N THR A 324 -3.97 2.20 14.05
CA THR A 324 -4.73 1.92 12.82
C THR A 324 -5.64 3.08 12.43
N GLY A 325 -6.25 3.76 13.40
CA GLY A 325 -7.24 4.81 13.16
C GLY A 325 -8.51 4.31 12.46
N ARG A 326 -8.72 2.98 12.42
CA ARG A 326 -9.81 2.34 11.67
C ARG A 326 -10.30 1.08 12.37
N ALA A 327 -11.58 1.02 12.70
CA ALA A 327 -12.22 -0.22 13.13
C ALA A 327 -12.57 -1.11 11.91
N PRO A 328 -12.56 -2.45 12.03
CA PRO A 328 -12.22 -3.23 13.20
C PRO A 328 -10.74 -3.68 13.23
N TYR A 329 -9.81 -2.86 12.70
CA TYR A 329 -8.40 -3.22 12.58
C TYR A 329 -7.58 -2.82 13.81
N VAL A 330 -6.75 -3.74 14.26
CA VAL A 330 -5.78 -3.54 15.36
C VAL A 330 -4.44 -4.20 15.01
N GLN A 331 -3.39 -3.88 15.76
CA GLN A 331 -2.06 -4.47 15.56
C GLN A 331 -1.59 -5.20 16.81
N LEU A 332 -0.74 -6.21 16.63
CA LEU A 332 -0.11 -6.93 17.75
C LEU A 332 0.65 -6.00 18.72
N ILE A 333 1.25 -4.93 18.19
CA ILE A 333 1.97 -3.92 18.99
C ILE A 333 1.05 -3.13 19.93
N ASP A 334 -0.26 -3.16 19.71
CA ASP A 334 -1.24 -2.44 20.53
C ASP A 334 -1.56 -3.17 21.85
N LEU A 335 -1.24 -4.46 21.99
CA LEU A 335 -1.61 -5.25 23.17
C LEU A 335 -0.84 -4.85 24.44
N ALA A 336 0.48 -4.68 24.36
CA ALA A 336 1.29 -4.24 25.50
C ALA A 336 0.89 -2.86 26.07
N PRO A 337 0.73 -1.80 25.26
CA PRO A 337 0.28 -0.51 25.78
C PRO A 337 -1.16 -0.58 26.33
N THR A 338 -2.01 -1.47 25.80
CA THR A 338 -3.33 -1.75 26.39
C THR A 338 -3.21 -2.37 27.78
N ALA A 339 -2.34 -3.37 27.94
CA ALA A 339 -2.11 -4.02 29.23
C ALA A 339 -1.56 -3.03 30.28
N LEU A 340 -0.58 -2.21 29.91
CA LEU A 340 -0.02 -1.20 30.82
C LEU A 340 -1.07 -0.17 31.23
N ARG A 341 -1.85 0.36 30.27
CA ARG A 341 -2.91 1.33 30.56
C ARG A 341 -4.00 0.75 31.46
N ALA A 342 -4.41 -0.50 31.24
CA ALA A 342 -5.40 -1.17 32.08
C ALA A 342 -4.90 -1.32 33.53
N LEU A 343 -3.60 -1.58 33.73
CA LEU A 343 -2.97 -1.65 35.05
C LEU A 343 -2.65 -0.27 35.67
N GLY A 344 -3.01 0.84 35.00
CA GLY A 344 -2.70 2.19 35.46
C GLY A 344 -1.22 2.55 35.42
N LEU A 345 -0.45 1.91 34.53
CA LEU A 345 0.99 2.11 34.35
C LEU A 345 1.28 2.97 33.12
N ASP A 346 2.39 3.72 33.18
CA ASP A 346 2.86 4.54 32.06
C ASP A 346 3.30 3.67 30.88
N VAL A 347 2.99 4.11 29.66
CA VAL A 347 3.43 3.45 28.41
C VAL A 347 4.81 3.99 28.02
N PRO A 348 5.85 3.13 27.90
CA PRO A 348 7.18 3.56 27.49
C PRO A 348 7.20 4.18 26.08
N ALA A 349 8.02 5.21 25.88
CA ALA A 349 8.18 5.88 24.59
C ALA A 349 8.77 4.98 23.47
N SER A 350 9.35 3.83 23.84
CA SER A 350 9.80 2.79 22.91
C SER A 350 8.64 2.02 22.27
N MET A 351 7.42 2.09 22.85
CA MET A 351 6.21 1.49 22.29
C MET A 351 5.60 2.41 21.23
N ASN A 352 5.46 1.90 20.01
CA ASN A 352 4.76 2.59 18.93
C ASN A 352 3.27 2.23 18.88
N GLY A 353 2.89 1.08 19.44
CA GLY A 353 1.50 0.66 19.54
C GLY A 353 0.68 1.62 20.40
N GLN A 354 -0.64 1.55 20.23
CA GLN A 354 -1.58 2.44 20.91
C GLN A 354 -2.63 1.61 21.64
N PRO A 355 -3.05 1.98 22.87
CA PRO A 355 -4.05 1.24 23.60
C PRO A 355 -5.32 0.98 22.77
N LEU A 356 -5.84 -0.24 22.88
CA LEU A 356 -7.08 -0.66 22.27
C LEU A 356 -8.25 0.12 22.88
N ARG A 357 -9.26 0.34 22.05
CA ARG A 357 -10.54 0.96 22.43
C ARG A 357 -11.68 0.30 21.67
N VAL A 358 -12.87 0.38 22.24
CA VAL A 358 -14.10 -0.03 21.58
C VAL A 358 -14.57 1.09 20.65
N ALA A 359 -14.85 0.76 19.39
CA ALA A 359 -15.21 1.70 18.36
C ALA A 359 -16.52 1.28 17.67
N GLY A 360 -17.64 1.80 18.18
CA GLY A 360 -18.98 1.51 17.65
C GLY A 360 -19.47 0.10 17.97
N ASP A 361 -20.74 -0.13 17.66
CA ASP A 361 -21.38 -1.42 17.85
C ASP A 361 -21.03 -2.36 16.68
N ARG A 362 -20.88 -3.65 16.98
CA ARG A 362 -20.75 -4.69 15.95
C ARG A 362 -22.11 -5.35 15.67
N PRO A 363 -22.30 -5.96 14.48
CA PRO A 363 -23.47 -6.79 14.23
C PRO A 363 -23.48 -8.05 15.11
N THR A 364 -24.42 -8.96 14.85
CA THR A 364 -24.43 -10.26 15.55
C THR A 364 -23.08 -10.96 15.39
N LEU A 365 -22.68 -11.78 16.38
CA LEU A 365 -21.34 -12.39 16.34
C LEU A 365 -21.12 -13.19 15.06
N ALA A 366 -22.13 -13.93 14.57
CA ALA A 366 -22.04 -14.68 13.32
C ALA A 366 -21.75 -13.78 12.11
N GLU A 367 -22.49 -12.67 11.96
CA GLU A 367 -22.24 -11.71 10.88
C GLU A 367 -20.87 -11.03 11.02
N ALA A 368 -20.45 -10.73 12.25
CA ALA A 368 -19.17 -10.11 12.53
C ALA A 368 -18.00 -11.03 12.20
N VAL A 369 -18.07 -12.31 12.55
CA VAL A 369 -17.05 -13.32 12.21
C VAL A 369 -16.94 -13.46 10.69
N THR A 370 -18.07 -13.60 9.98
CA THR A 370 -18.09 -13.63 8.51
C THR A 370 -17.52 -12.36 7.89
N GLU A 371 -17.75 -11.17 8.46
CA GLU A 371 -17.14 -9.93 7.99
C GLU A 371 -15.61 -9.93 8.16
N LEU A 372 -15.10 -10.42 9.31
CA LEU A 372 -13.67 -10.53 9.59
C LEU A 372 -12.97 -11.56 8.69
N GLU A 373 -13.63 -12.68 8.39
CA GLU A 373 -13.16 -13.65 7.40
C GLU A 373 -13.02 -13.03 6.01
N HIS A 374 -14.04 -12.32 5.54
CA HIS A 374 -13.99 -11.61 4.26
C HIS A 374 -12.88 -10.54 4.22
N MET A 375 -12.64 -9.83 5.34
CA MET A 375 -11.51 -8.91 5.46
C MET A 375 -10.16 -9.63 5.33
N ASN A 376 -10.03 -10.83 5.91
CA ASN A 376 -8.84 -11.66 5.77
C ASN A 376 -8.64 -12.17 4.33
N VAL A 377 -9.71 -12.62 3.67
CA VAL A 377 -9.69 -12.98 2.23
C VAL A 377 -9.20 -11.80 1.39
N GLY A 378 -9.75 -10.61 1.63
CA GLY A 378 -9.32 -9.40 0.92
C GLY A 378 -7.83 -9.10 1.09
N ALA A 379 -7.33 -9.21 2.33
CA ALA A 379 -5.94 -8.93 2.68
C ALA A 379 -4.97 -9.98 2.11
N THR A 380 -5.31 -11.26 2.18
CA THR A 380 -4.48 -12.36 1.67
C THR A 380 -4.43 -12.40 0.13
N VAL A 381 -5.56 -12.17 -0.55
CA VAL A 381 -5.61 -12.04 -2.01
C VAL A 381 -4.71 -10.90 -2.47
N HIS A 382 -4.78 -9.74 -1.80
CA HIS A 382 -3.85 -8.63 -2.04
C HIS A 382 -2.39 -9.07 -1.86
N HIS A 383 -2.05 -9.53 -0.65
CA HIS A 383 -0.68 -9.80 -0.22
C HIS A 383 0.04 -10.79 -1.14
N ARG A 384 -0.66 -11.88 -1.51
CA ARG A 384 -0.07 -12.97 -2.30
C ARG A 384 0.06 -12.63 -3.78
N ASN A 385 -0.79 -11.75 -4.31
CA ASN A 385 -0.90 -11.53 -5.76
C ASN A 385 -0.35 -10.18 -6.24
N VAL A 386 -0.05 -9.23 -5.34
CA VAL A 386 0.45 -7.90 -5.71
C VAL A 386 1.72 -7.94 -6.57
N GLY A 387 2.64 -8.88 -6.29
CA GLY A 387 3.86 -9.07 -7.09
C GLY A 387 3.57 -9.49 -8.54
N ASN A 388 2.66 -10.46 -8.72
CA ASN A 388 2.21 -10.92 -10.04
C ASN A 388 1.46 -9.81 -10.78
N PHE A 389 0.59 -9.08 -10.07
CA PHE A 389 -0.11 -7.93 -10.62
C PHE A 389 0.87 -6.85 -11.13
N PHE A 390 1.94 -6.55 -10.40
CA PHE A 390 2.96 -5.61 -10.88
C PHE A 390 3.64 -6.07 -12.17
N TRP A 391 3.92 -7.37 -12.33
CA TRP A 391 4.40 -7.91 -13.60
C TRP A 391 3.38 -7.77 -14.74
N ILE A 392 2.09 -7.96 -14.46
CA ILE A 392 1.01 -7.69 -15.42
C ILE A 392 1.02 -6.21 -15.83
N VAL A 393 1.15 -5.28 -14.90
CA VAL A 393 1.26 -3.83 -15.21
C VAL A 393 2.47 -3.56 -16.11
N VAL A 394 3.63 -4.13 -15.81
CA VAL A 394 4.83 -4.01 -16.65
C VAL A 394 4.57 -4.54 -18.06
N ALA A 395 4.00 -5.74 -18.18
CA ALA A 395 3.69 -6.36 -19.46
C ALA A 395 2.68 -5.53 -20.28
N VAL A 396 1.63 -5.02 -19.65
CA VAL A 396 0.62 -4.15 -20.28
C VAL A 396 1.27 -2.86 -20.80
N VAL A 397 2.05 -2.16 -19.97
CA VAL A 397 2.72 -0.92 -20.40
C VAL A 397 3.76 -1.19 -21.49
N ALA A 398 4.54 -2.27 -21.38
CA ALA A 398 5.51 -2.68 -22.39
C ALA A 398 4.82 -3.01 -23.72
N SER A 399 3.69 -3.72 -23.70
CA SER A 399 2.92 -4.03 -24.91
C SER A 399 2.45 -2.77 -25.64
N VAL A 400 2.03 -1.72 -24.90
CA VAL A 400 1.65 -0.43 -25.49
C VAL A 400 2.83 0.21 -26.21
N VAL A 401 4.02 0.18 -25.60
CA VAL A 401 5.24 0.74 -26.21
C VAL A 401 5.66 -0.05 -27.44
N VAL A 402 5.70 -1.39 -27.35
CA VAL A 402 6.10 -2.28 -28.45
C VAL A 402 5.15 -2.14 -29.63
N LEU A 403 3.83 -2.28 -29.41
CA LEU A 403 2.83 -2.10 -30.46
C LEU A 403 2.85 -0.67 -31.03
N GLY A 404 3.09 0.33 -30.18
CA GLY A 404 3.27 1.72 -30.60
C GLY A 404 4.45 1.88 -31.56
N VAL A 405 5.62 1.33 -31.22
CA VAL A 405 6.82 1.36 -32.07
C VAL A 405 6.58 0.63 -33.39
N LEU A 406 5.96 -0.56 -33.36
CA LEU A 406 5.66 -1.35 -34.55
C LEU A 406 4.70 -0.65 -35.52
N LEU A 407 3.65 0.01 -35.00
CA LEU A 407 2.58 0.60 -35.82
C LEU A 407 2.81 2.08 -36.21
N LEU A 408 3.55 2.84 -35.40
CA LEU A 408 3.83 4.26 -35.65
C LEU A 408 5.25 4.48 -36.19
N GLY A 409 6.15 3.52 -35.97
CA GLY A 409 7.55 3.60 -36.37
C GLY A 409 8.37 4.61 -35.58
N PHE A 410 9.59 4.81 -36.03
CA PHE A 410 10.55 5.72 -35.39
C PHE A 410 10.44 7.16 -35.90
N ARG A 411 10.06 7.35 -37.16
CA ARG A 411 9.94 8.68 -37.78
C ARG A 411 8.49 8.99 -38.08
N ARG A 412 8.13 10.27 -37.97
CA ARG A 412 6.81 10.76 -38.41
C ARG A 412 6.63 10.50 -39.91
N SER A 413 5.87 9.47 -40.25
CA SER A 413 5.41 9.28 -41.64
C SER A 413 4.40 10.38 -42.00
N THR A 414 4.56 10.96 -43.19
CA THR A 414 3.71 12.02 -43.75
C THR A 414 2.76 11.49 -44.84
N GLY A 415 2.91 10.24 -45.26
CA GLY A 415 2.11 9.64 -46.33
C GLY A 415 0.72 9.13 -45.89
N PRO A 416 -0.18 8.87 -46.85
CA PRO A 416 -1.48 8.27 -46.58
C PRO A 416 -1.33 6.89 -45.93
N VAL A 417 -2.13 6.64 -44.90
CA VAL A 417 -2.09 5.39 -44.12
C VAL A 417 -2.99 4.35 -44.78
N ALA A 418 -2.42 3.19 -45.12
CA ALA A 418 -3.18 2.08 -45.67
C ALA A 418 -4.36 1.66 -44.75
N PRO A 419 -5.50 1.21 -45.29
CA PRO A 419 -6.67 0.79 -44.51
C PRO A 419 -6.39 -0.19 -43.36
N PRO A 420 -5.57 -1.26 -43.50
CA PRO A 420 -5.28 -2.18 -42.40
C PRO A 420 -4.52 -1.48 -41.26
N LEU A 421 -3.55 -0.61 -41.59
CA LEU A 421 -2.78 0.14 -40.60
C LEU A 421 -3.65 1.18 -39.87
N ARG A 422 -4.68 1.74 -40.53
CA ARG A 422 -5.67 2.61 -39.87
C ARG A 422 -6.50 1.85 -38.84
N ARG A 423 -6.96 0.64 -39.15
CA ARG A 423 -7.66 -0.22 -38.19
C ARG A 423 -6.76 -0.60 -37.02
N ALA A 424 -5.53 -1.03 -37.30
CA ALA A 424 -4.55 -1.38 -36.27
C ALA A 424 -4.24 -0.21 -35.32
N ARG A 425 -4.14 1.03 -35.83
CA ARG A 425 -4.01 2.23 -34.99
C ARG A 425 -5.25 2.53 -34.15
N GLY A 426 -6.44 2.22 -34.65
CA GLY A 426 -7.68 2.28 -33.88
C GLY A 426 -7.65 1.32 -32.69
N VAL A 427 -7.27 0.06 -32.95
CA VAL A 427 -7.10 -0.97 -31.90
C VAL A 427 -6.04 -0.55 -30.88
N LEU A 428 -4.88 -0.05 -31.32
CA LEU A 428 -3.84 0.47 -30.43
C LEU A 428 -4.37 1.59 -29.53
N ARG A 429 -5.19 2.51 -30.07
CA ARG A 429 -5.77 3.59 -29.27
C ARG A 429 -6.74 3.05 -28.22
N THR A 430 -7.59 2.09 -28.55
CA THR A 430 -8.44 1.44 -27.55
C THR A 430 -7.60 0.74 -26.49
N TRP A 431 -6.55 0.02 -26.89
CA TRP A 431 -5.62 -0.65 -25.97
C TRP A 431 -4.89 0.33 -25.04
N CYS A 432 -4.47 1.49 -25.55
CA CYS A 432 -3.84 2.52 -24.73
C CYS A 432 -4.81 3.09 -23.67
N LEU A 433 -6.10 3.25 -23.99
CA LEU A 433 -7.11 3.67 -23.01
C LEU A 433 -7.37 2.58 -21.98
N ALA A 434 -7.44 1.31 -22.40
CA ALA A 434 -7.58 0.17 -21.50
C ALA A 434 -6.39 0.07 -20.54
N ALA A 435 -5.17 0.15 -21.06
CA ALA A 435 -3.94 0.16 -20.27
C ALA A 435 -3.88 1.35 -19.29
N ALA A 436 -4.26 2.55 -19.71
CA ALA A 436 -4.34 3.72 -18.82
C ALA A 436 -5.46 3.62 -17.76
N SER A 437 -6.49 2.80 -18.02
CA SER A 437 -7.60 2.58 -17.08
C SER A 437 -7.25 1.55 -16.01
N LEU A 438 -6.27 0.67 -16.26
CA LEU A 438 -5.89 -0.39 -15.34
C LEU A 438 -5.57 0.11 -13.90
N PRO A 439 -4.79 1.19 -13.69
CA PRO A 439 -4.50 1.65 -12.34
C PRO A 439 -5.73 2.14 -11.55
N VAL A 440 -6.71 2.80 -12.18
CA VAL A 440 -7.93 3.20 -11.47
C VAL A 440 -8.90 2.03 -11.31
N ALA A 441 -8.89 1.09 -12.26
CA ALA A 441 -9.74 -0.09 -12.23
C ALA A 441 -9.46 -1.00 -11.03
N THR A 442 -8.23 -1.05 -10.51
CA THR A 442 -7.93 -1.80 -9.27
C THR A 442 -8.63 -1.25 -8.04
N TYR A 443 -8.83 0.07 -7.96
CA TYR A 443 -9.61 0.68 -6.87
C TYR A 443 -11.10 0.46 -7.11
N LEU A 444 -11.58 0.69 -8.33
CA LEU A 444 -13.00 0.50 -8.67
C LEU A 444 -13.46 -0.96 -8.51
N ALA A 445 -12.55 -1.93 -8.65
CA ALA A 445 -12.84 -3.34 -8.37
C ALA A 445 -13.27 -3.56 -6.92
N GLY A 446 -12.82 -2.73 -5.97
CA GLY A 446 -13.26 -2.76 -4.57
C GLY A 446 -14.72 -2.34 -4.35
N LEU A 447 -15.43 -1.87 -5.37
CA LEU A 447 -16.87 -1.64 -5.31
C LEU A 447 -17.68 -2.94 -5.47
N VAL A 448 -17.05 -4.01 -5.94
CA VAL A 448 -17.65 -5.34 -6.06
C VAL A 448 -17.22 -6.17 -4.85
N PRO A 449 -18.13 -6.84 -4.13
CA PRO A 449 -17.79 -7.68 -2.99
C PRO A 449 -17.22 -9.03 -3.46
N TRP A 450 -16.10 -9.00 -4.17
CA TRP A 450 -15.45 -10.18 -4.76
C TRP A 450 -14.91 -11.13 -3.68
N GLU A 451 -14.63 -10.62 -2.49
CA GLU A 451 -14.17 -11.40 -1.33
C GLU A 451 -15.20 -12.40 -0.82
N ARG A 452 -16.48 -12.23 -1.18
CA ARG A 452 -17.59 -13.12 -0.79
C ARG A 452 -17.85 -14.24 -1.79
N ALA A 453 -17.09 -14.30 -2.87
CA ALA A 453 -17.28 -15.30 -3.90
C ALA A 453 -16.52 -16.59 -3.56
N GLU A 454 -16.97 -17.73 -4.10
CA GLU A 454 -16.31 -19.03 -3.93
C GLU A 454 -14.86 -19.04 -4.46
N ASP A 455 -14.59 -18.26 -5.52
CA ASP A 455 -13.24 -18.02 -6.06
C ASP A 455 -12.94 -16.50 -6.06
N PRO A 456 -12.45 -15.96 -4.92
CA PRO A 456 -12.22 -14.53 -4.75
C PRO A 456 -11.24 -13.94 -5.76
N LEU A 457 -10.18 -14.69 -6.12
CA LEU A 457 -9.15 -14.20 -7.03
C LEU A 457 -9.69 -14.03 -8.45
N THR A 458 -10.44 -15.02 -8.94
CA THR A 458 -11.06 -14.94 -10.28
C THR A 458 -12.08 -13.81 -10.32
N TRP A 459 -12.93 -13.68 -9.31
CA TRP A 459 -13.92 -12.59 -9.26
C TRP A 459 -13.29 -11.22 -9.10
N HIS A 460 -12.18 -11.10 -8.36
CA HIS A 460 -11.39 -9.88 -8.32
C HIS A 460 -10.85 -9.52 -9.72
N ALA A 461 -10.26 -10.49 -10.43
CA ALA A 461 -9.77 -10.28 -11.79
C ALA A 461 -10.89 -9.86 -12.75
N VAL A 462 -12.07 -10.49 -12.65
CA VAL A 462 -13.28 -10.10 -13.41
C VAL A 462 -13.72 -8.68 -13.07
N ALA A 463 -13.72 -8.28 -11.80
CA ALA A 463 -14.07 -6.93 -11.35
C ALA A 463 -13.08 -5.88 -11.88
N VAL A 464 -11.77 -6.18 -11.89
CA VAL A 464 -10.74 -5.32 -12.48
C VAL A 464 -10.95 -5.19 -14.00
N VAL A 465 -11.13 -6.29 -14.72
CA VAL A 465 -11.35 -6.27 -16.18
C VAL A 465 -12.65 -5.54 -16.52
N GLY A 466 -13.72 -5.80 -15.79
CA GLY A 466 -15.00 -5.08 -15.93
C GLY A 466 -14.84 -3.58 -15.73
N SER A 467 -14.11 -3.18 -14.69
CA SER A 467 -13.79 -1.76 -14.43
C SER A 467 -12.94 -1.13 -15.53
N VAL A 468 -11.95 -1.86 -16.08
CA VAL A 468 -11.16 -1.40 -17.24
C VAL A 468 -12.07 -1.16 -18.44
N VAL A 469 -12.99 -2.07 -18.73
CA VAL A 469 -13.95 -1.95 -19.85
C VAL A 469 -14.84 -0.73 -19.65
N VAL A 470 -15.40 -0.54 -18.46
CA VAL A 470 -16.27 0.60 -18.14
C VAL A 470 -15.54 1.93 -18.28
N VAL A 471 -14.36 2.09 -17.67
CA VAL A 471 -13.59 3.34 -17.75
C VAL A 471 -13.13 3.61 -19.18
N THR A 472 -12.73 2.59 -19.92
CA THR A 472 -12.38 2.70 -21.34
C THR A 472 -13.57 3.13 -22.19
N ALA A 473 -14.76 2.57 -21.93
CA ALA A 473 -16.00 2.92 -22.63
C ALA A 473 -16.41 4.37 -22.32
N VAL A 474 -16.35 4.79 -21.06
CA VAL A 474 -16.57 6.18 -20.64
C VAL A 474 -15.61 7.11 -21.41
N ALA A 475 -14.31 6.82 -21.39
CA ALA A 475 -13.31 7.62 -22.09
C ALA A 475 -13.54 7.67 -23.61
N GLY A 476 -13.83 6.53 -24.24
CA GLY A 476 -13.92 6.38 -25.70
C GLY A 476 -15.26 6.78 -26.32
N LEU A 477 -16.38 6.57 -25.62
CA LEU A 477 -17.74 6.77 -26.13
C LEU A 477 -18.37 8.09 -25.64
N GLY A 478 -17.83 8.69 -24.58
CA GLY A 478 -18.34 9.93 -24.01
C GLY A 478 -18.35 11.13 -24.97
N PRO A 479 -19.06 12.22 -24.62
CA PRO A 479 -19.17 13.41 -25.47
C PRO A 479 -17.84 14.14 -25.70
N TRP A 480 -16.89 14.00 -24.77
CA TRP A 480 -15.54 14.57 -24.85
C TRP A 480 -14.66 13.95 -25.94
N ARG A 481 -15.04 12.81 -26.51
CA ARG A 481 -14.31 12.18 -27.64
C ARG A 481 -14.14 13.09 -28.85
N ARG A 482 -15.00 14.12 -28.96
CA ARG A 482 -14.92 15.17 -29.99
C ARG A 482 -13.67 16.04 -29.85
N SER A 483 -13.10 16.12 -28.65
CA SER A 483 -11.85 16.84 -28.40
C SER A 483 -10.66 15.89 -28.40
N ARG A 484 -9.53 16.31 -28.98
CA ARG A 484 -8.31 15.49 -29.04
C ARG A 484 -7.79 15.09 -27.66
N LEU A 485 -7.97 15.93 -26.64
CA LEU A 485 -7.51 15.65 -25.27
C LEU A 485 -8.61 15.05 -24.37
N GLY A 486 -9.83 14.88 -24.88
CA GLY A 486 -10.99 14.48 -24.09
C GLY A 486 -10.88 13.10 -23.47
N PRO A 487 -10.64 12.02 -24.25
CA PRO A 487 -10.54 10.67 -23.68
C PRO A 487 -9.42 10.51 -22.63
N PRO A 488 -8.18 11.01 -22.85
CA PRO A 488 -7.17 11.02 -21.80
C PRO A 488 -7.59 11.80 -20.55
N LEU A 489 -8.20 12.98 -20.74
CA LEU A 489 -8.66 13.80 -19.62
C LEU A 489 -9.79 13.11 -18.85
N ALA A 490 -10.66 12.36 -19.51
CA ALA A 490 -11.72 11.59 -18.85
C ALA A 490 -11.16 10.53 -17.91
N ILE A 491 -10.13 9.77 -18.34
CA ILE A 491 -9.45 8.80 -17.45
C ILE A 491 -8.83 9.53 -16.25
N LEU A 492 -8.11 10.63 -16.47
CA LEU A 492 -7.50 11.41 -15.38
C LEU A 492 -8.56 11.97 -14.41
N VAL A 493 -9.72 12.40 -14.91
CA VAL A 493 -10.84 12.85 -14.06
C VAL A 493 -11.42 11.69 -13.27
N VAL A 494 -11.64 10.52 -13.89
CA VAL A 494 -12.12 9.34 -13.19
C VAL A 494 -11.14 8.93 -12.10
N THR A 495 -9.83 8.83 -12.40
CA THR A 495 -8.79 8.55 -11.41
C THR A 495 -8.78 9.56 -10.26
N LEU A 496 -8.86 10.86 -10.56
CA LEU A 496 -8.89 11.90 -9.53
C LEU A 496 -10.14 11.79 -8.65
N VAL A 497 -11.32 11.60 -9.25
CA VAL A 497 -12.58 11.50 -8.51
C VAL A 497 -12.64 10.23 -7.68
N THR A 498 -12.17 9.09 -8.19
CA THR A 498 -12.10 7.84 -7.43
C THR A 498 -11.24 8.02 -6.18
N LEU A 499 -10.01 8.54 -6.32
CA LEU A 499 -9.08 8.66 -5.18
C LEU A 499 -9.50 9.75 -4.19
N VAL A 500 -10.06 10.88 -4.66
CA VAL A 500 -10.60 11.91 -3.76
C VAL A 500 -11.88 11.43 -3.08
N GLY A 501 -12.78 10.77 -3.81
CA GLY A 501 -14.00 10.20 -3.26
C GLY A 501 -13.68 9.16 -2.18
N ASP A 502 -12.75 8.25 -2.48
CA ASP A 502 -12.39 7.17 -1.56
C ASP A 502 -11.90 7.69 -0.21
N VAL A 503 -10.92 8.62 -0.20
CA VAL A 503 -10.40 9.17 1.06
C VAL A 503 -11.48 9.91 1.86
N LEU A 504 -12.37 10.64 1.17
CA LEU A 504 -13.47 11.36 1.82
C LEU A 504 -14.52 10.42 2.42
N THR A 505 -14.61 9.19 1.92
CA THR A 505 -15.48 8.14 2.46
C THR A 505 -14.80 7.21 3.46
N GLY A 506 -13.50 7.40 3.76
CA GLY A 506 -12.78 6.57 4.73
C GLY A 506 -11.77 5.58 4.13
N SER A 507 -11.34 5.77 2.89
CA SER A 507 -10.29 4.97 2.22
C SER A 507 -10.64 3.48 2.11
N HIS A 508 -11.88 3.16 1.70
CA HIS A 508 -12.34 1.77 1.55
C HIS A 508 -11.74 1.07 0.34
N LEU A 509 -11.54 1.77 -0.78
CA LEU A 509 -10.96 1.22 -2.02
C LEU A 509 -9.43 1.15 -1.95
N GLU A 510 -8.82 2.01 -1.15
CA GLU A 510 -7.39 2.01 -0.88
C GLU A 510 -6.96 0.77 -0.08
N LEU A 511 -7.75 0.32 0.89
CA LEU A 511 -7.40 -0.82 1.73
C LEU A 511 -7.56 -2.13 0.92
N ASN A 512 -6.49 -2.92 0.87
CA ASN A 512 -6.37 -4.18 0.13
C ASN A 512 -6.52 -4.06 -1.41
N GLY A 513 -6.61 -2.86 -1.98
CA GLY A 513 -6.50 -2.67 -3.42
C GLY A 513 -5.07 -2.93 -3.91
N PHE A 514 -4.85 -3.56 -5.07
CA PHE A 514 -3.49 -3.92 -5.54
C PHE A 514 -2.49 -2.76 -5.71
N LEU A 515 -2.97 -1.51 -5.81
CA LEU A 515 -2.13 -0.32 -5.79
C LEU A 515 -2.25 0.49 -4.49
N GLY A 516 -3.06 0.03 -3.54
CA GLY A 516 -3.29 0.65 -2.23
C GLY A 516 -2.50 -0.03 -1.12
N TYR A 517 -3.08 -0.11 0.08
CA TYR A 517 -2.44 -0.67 1.28
C TYR A 517 -2.68 -2.16 1.45
N ASP A 518 -1.76 -2.77 2.18
CA ASP A 518 -1.85 -4.15 2.64
C ASP A 518 -2.09 -4.16 4.15
N ALA A 519 -3.26 -4.66 4.57
CA ALA A 519 -3.61 -4.78 5.98
C ALA A 519 -2.70 -5.77 6.75
N VAL A 520 -2.16 -6.79 6.07
CA VAL A 520 -1.21 -7.75 6.64
C VAL A 520 0.13 -7.09 6.91
N VAL A 521 0.62 -6.27 5.97
CA VAL A 521 1.89 -5.52 6.14
C VAL A 521 1.73 -4.36 7.11
N ALA A 522 0.49 -3.92 7.37
CA ALA A 522 0.17 -2.97 8.43
C ALA A 522 0.95 -1.64 8.28
N GLY A 523 1.17 -1.21 7.04
CA GLY A 523 1.88 0.03 6.74
C GLY A 523 1.05 1.27 7.05
N ARG A 524 -0.26 1.20 6.74
CA ARG A 524 -1.26 2.24 6.95
C ARG A 524 -2.66 1.67 6.67
N PHE A 525 -3.69 2.22 7.31
CA PHE A 525 -5.10 1.76 7.17
C PHE A 525 -6.07 2.84 6.64
N THR A 526 -5.63 4.10 6.60
CA THR A 526 -6.44 5.26 6.18
C THR A 526 -5.59 6.26 5.37
N GLY A 527 -6.21 7.08 4.52
CA GLY A 527 -5.50 8.11 3.72
C GLY A 527 -4.89 7.59 2.43
N TYR A 528 -3.93 8.33 1.85
CA TYR A 528 -3.29 7.99 0.57
C TYR A 528 -1.98 7.22 0.69
N GLY A 529 -1.90 6.08 0.01
CA GLY A 529 -0.67 5.33 -0.11
C GLY A 529 0.29 5.99 -1.07
N ASN A 530 1.56 5.62 -0.98
CA ASN A 530 2.60 6.23 -1.81
C ASN A 530 2.35 6.02 -3.31
N LEU A 531 1.83 4.85 -3.70
CA LEU A 531 1.50 4.54 -5.10
C LEU A 531 0.27 5.33 -5.57
N SER A 532 -0.75 5.42 -4.73
CA SER A 532 -1.99 6.18 -4.94
C SER A 532 -1.72 7.68 -5.05
N PHE A 533 -0.82 8.21 -4.22
CA PHE A 533 -0.31 9.57 -4.35
C PHE A 533 0.32 9.83 -5.73
N GLY A 534 1.05 8.85 -6.26
CA GLY A 534 1.60 8.87 -7.62
C GLY A 534 0.52 9.15 -8.67
N LEU A 535 -0.58 8.41 -8.64
CA LEU A 535 -1.74 8.58 -9.53
C LEU A 535 -2.50 9.88 -9.28
N LEU A 536 -2.73 10.20 -8.00
CA LEU A 536 -3.48 11.36 -7.55
C LEU A 536 -2.82 12.66 -8.02
N SER A 537 -1.52 12.82 -7.76
CA SER A 537 -0.79 14.05 -8.07
C SER A 537 -0.69 14.30 -9.58
N VAL A 538 -0.44 13.25 -10.39
CA VAL A 538 -0.47 13.36 -11.86
C VAL A 538 -1.85 13.77 -12.35
N SER A 539 -2.90 13.10 -11.88
CA SER A 539 -4.28 13.35 -12.28
C SER A 539 -4.72 14.75 -11.88
N ALA A 540 -4.46 15.15 -10.63
CA ALA A 540 -4.79 16.46 -10.11
C ALA A 540 -4.10 17.60 -10.88
N LEU A 541 -2.80 17.49 -11.15
CA LEU A 541 -2.05 18.52 -11.88
C LEU A 541 -2.52 18.66 -13.32
N LEU A 542 -2.74 17.55 -14.03
CA LEU A 542 -3.16 17.57 -15.43
C LEU A 542 -4.63 18.01 -15.61
N VAL A 543 -5.53 17.56 -14.72
CA VAL A 543 -6.93 18.02 -14.69
C VAL A 543 -6.97 19.52 -14.37
N THR A 544 -6.19 19.97 -13.38
CA THR A 544 -6.10 21.39 -13.03
C THR A 544 -5.57 22.22 -14.20
N ALA A 545 -4.55 21.74 -14.92
CA ALA A 545 -4.03 22.41 -16.11
C ALA A 545 -5.10 22.58 -17.19
N ALA A 546 -5.93 21.55 -17.41
CA ALA A 546 -7.04 21.60 -18.35
C ALA A 546 -8.13 22.59 -17.91
N VAL A 547 -8.58 22.50 -16.65
CA VAL A 547 -9.62 23.40 -16.09
C VAL A 547 -9.16 24.86 -16.10
N ALA A 548 -7.93 25.13 -15.63
CA ALA A 548 -7.36 26.48 -15.65
C ALA A 548 -7.28 27.06 -17.06
N THR A 549 -6.96 26.22 -18.06
CA THR A 549 -6.93 26.63 -19.47
C THR A 549 -8.34 26.95 -20.00
N ILE A 550 -9.34 26.11 -19.69
CA ILE A 550 -10.74 26.34 -20.09
C ILE A 550 -11.25 27.65 -19.49
N VAL A 551 -11.05 27.87 -18.18
CA VAL A 551 -11.44 29.12 -17.51
C VAL A 551 -10.69 30.30 -18.10
N GLY A 552 -9.38 30.19 -18.30
CA GLY A 552 -8.55 31.24 -18.88
C GLY A 552 -8.97 31.64 -20.31
N ARG A 553 -9.56 30.73 -21.09
CA ARG A 553 -10.11 31.03 -22.43
C ARG A 553 -11.42 31.82 -22.39
N ARG A 554 -12.19 31.72 -21.30
CA ARG A 554 -13.48 32.42 -21.11
C ARG A 554 -13.33 33.82 -20.51
N VAL A 555 -12.14 34.14 -19.98
CA VAL A 555 -11.86 35.40 -19.28
C VAL A 555 -11.11 36.36 -20.21
N GLU A 556 -11.38 37.66 -20.08
CA GLU A 556 -10.68 38.73 -20.80
C GLU A 556 -9.15 38.61 -20.71
N ALA A 557 -8.45 38.94 -21.80
CA ALA A 557 -6.99 38.77 -21.92
C ALA A 557 -6.19 39.41 -20.77
N GLY A 558 -6.62 40.58 -20.28
CA GLY A 558 -5.96 41.30 -19.17
C GLY A 558 -6.11 40.63 -17.79
N ARG A 559 -7.07 39.71 -17.64
CA ARG A 559 -7.36 38.96 -16.40
C ARG A 559 -7.02 37.46 -16.52
N ARG A 560 -6.80 36.94 -17.73
CA ARG A 560 -6.48 35.52 -18.00
C ARG A 560 -5.39 34.94 -17.10
N SER A 561 -4.23 35.61 -16.98
CA SER A 561 -3.11 35.14 -16.14
C SER A 561 -3.48 35.05 -14.65
N ARG A 562 -4.29 35.99 -14.15
CA ARG A 562 -4.78 35.98 -12.77
C ARG A 562 -5.83 34.89 -12.54
N ALA A 563 -6.77 34.71 -13.47
CA ALA A 563 -7.79 33.67 -13.40
C ALA A 563 -7.16 32.26 -13.42
N VAL A 564 -6.20 32.03 -14.32
CA VAL A 564 -5.44 30.78 -14.40
C VAL A 564 -4.68 30.52 -13.09
N ALA A 565 -3.94 31.51 -12.58
CA ALA A 565 -3.23 31.37 -11.32
C ALA A 565 -4.18 31.09 -10.15
N ALA A 566 -5.33 31.78 -10.08
CA ALA A 566 -6.32 31.57 -9.02
C ALA A 566 -6.90 30.15 -9.06
N VAL A 567 -7.23 29.61 -10.25
CA VAL A 567 -7.70 28.23 -10.38
C VAL A 567 -6.64 27.23 -9.94
N VAL A 568 -5.39 27.39 -10.40
CA VAL A 568 -4.31 26.45 -10.05
C VAL A 568 -4.01 26.49 -8.54
N LEU A 569 -3.92 27.69 -7.96
CA LEU A 569 -3.64 27.85 -6.53
C LEU A 569 -4.81 27.37 -5.67
N GLY A 570 -6.06 27.64 -6.07
CA GLY A 570 -7.25 27.14 -5.38
C GLY A 570 -7.32 25.61 -5.39
N ALA A 571 -7.09 24.99 -6.56
CA ALA A 571 -7.00 23.54 -6.67
C ALA A 571 -5.83 22.98 -5.83
N GLY A 572 -4.68 23.66 -5.83
CA GLY A 572 -3.53 23.27 -5.01
C GLY A 572 -3.83 23.29 -3.51
N VAL A 573 -4.52 24.32 -3.01
CA VAL A 573 -4.95 24.40 -1.59
C VAL A 573 -5.90 23.25 -1.26
N VAL A 574 -6.91 23.01 -2.09
CA VAL A 574 -7.86 21.89 -1.89
C VAL A 574 -7.11 20.56 -1.85
N MET A 575 -6.26 20.29 -2.84
CA MET A 575 -5.54 19.02 -2.92
C MET A 575 -4.55 18.82 -1.77
N VAL A 576 -3.80 19.84 -1.39
CA VAL A 576 -2.88 19.74 -0.25
C VAL A 576 -3.66 19.54 1.06
N GLY A 577 -4.82 20.19 1.21
CA GLY A 577 -5.72 19.93 2.34
C GLY A 577 -6.20 18.49 2.38
N VAL A 578 -6.68 17.95 1.26
CA VAL A 578 -7.16 16.56 1.16
C VAL A 578 -6.03 15.55 1.42
N ILE A 579 -4.80 15.83 0.97
CA ILE A 579 -3.63 14.96 1.17
C ILE A 579 -3.12 15.03 2.63
N GLY A 580 -3.10 16.22 3.23
CA GLY A 580 -2.44 16.45 4.52
C GLY A 580 -3.35 16.41 5.75
N ALA A 581 -4.67 16.44 5.59
CA ALA A 581 -5.60 16.57 6.71
C ALA A 581 -5.51 15.37 7.69
N PRO A 582 -5.37 15.61 9.01
CA PRO A 582 -5.44 14.58 10.06
C PRO A 582 -6.57 13.55 9.96
N PRO A 583 -7.84 13.93 9.81
CA PRO A 583 -8.93 12.97 9.71
C PRO A 583 -8.89 12.11 8.43
N LEU A 584 -8.11 12.51 7.43
CA LEU A 584 -7.98 11.82 6.14
C LEU A 584 -6.67 11.02 6.03
N GLY A 585 -6.00 10.70 7.15
CA GLY A 585 -4.85 9.78 7.19
C GLY A 585 -3.45 10.40 6.96
N ARG A 586 -3.32 11.74 6.90
CA ARG A 586 -2.05 12.52 6.80
C ARG A 586 -0.95 11.92 5.91
N ASP A 587 -0.85 12.38 4.68
CA ASP A 587 0.30 12.13 3.81
C ASP A 587 1.22 13.35 3.68
N PHE A 588 2.09 13.57 4.68
CA PHE A 588 3.04 14.69 4.66
C PHE A 588 4.05 14.62 3.51
N GLY A 589 4.48 13.41 3.12
CA GLY A 589 5.37 13.24 1.98
C GLY A 589 4.70 13.63 0.67
N GLY A 590 3.42 13.28 0.53
CA GLY A 590 2.56 13.76 -0.54
C GLY A 590 2.38 15.28 -0.55
N VAL A 591 2.23 15.93 0.62
CA VAL A 591 2.17 17.40 0.73
C VAL A 591 3.47 18.05 0.23
N LEU A 592 4.63 17.56 0.67
CA LEU A 592 5.95 18.05 0.25
C LEU A 592 6.18 17.92 -1.26
N ALA A 593 5.55 16.92 -1.88
CA ALA A 593 5.64 16.67 -3.32
C ALA A 593 4.62 17.46 -4.14
N ALA A 594 3.35 17.49 -3.73
CA ALA A 594 2.27 18.13 -4.48
C ALA A 594 2.37 19.66 -4.50
N LEU A 595 2.71 20.28 -3.37
CA LEU A 595 2.74 21.74 -3.25
C LEU A 595 3.71 22.39 -4.25
N PRO A 596 4.98 21.95 -4.38
CA PRO A 596 5.87 22.45 -5.42
C PRO A 596 5.36 22.20 -6.85
N GLY A 597 4.68 21.07 -7.09
CA GLY A 597 4.04 20.77 -8.38
C GLY A 597 3.00 21.82 -8.77
N PHE A 598 2.07 22.14 -7.88
CA PHE A 598 1.04 23.16 -8.13
C PHE A 598 1.62 24.57 -8.28
N LEU A 599 2.64 24.92 -7.49
CA LEU A 599 3.31 26.22 -7.60
C LEU A 599 4.09 26.35 -8.91
N LEU A 600 4.76 25.29 -9.36
CA LEU A 600 5.39 25.27 -10.68
C LEU A 600 4.36 25.39 -11.80
N LEU A 601 3.25 24.64 -11.72
CA LEU A 601 2.16 24.72 -12.70
C LEU A 601 1.58 26.14 -12.80
N ALA A 602 1.35 26.79 -11.65
CA ALA A 602 0.85 28.15 -11.60
C ALA A 602 1.80 29.12 -12.30
N MET A 603 3.11 29.02 -12.06
CA MET A 603 4.11 29.86 -12.74
C MET A 603 4.12 29.64 -14.25
N LEU A 604 4.13 28.39 -14.71
CA LEU A 604 4.20 28.05 -16.12
C LEU A 604 2.97 28.55 -16.88
N LEU A 605 1.76 28.26 -16.37
CA LEU A 605 0.51 28.67 -17.01
C LEU A 605 0.26 30.18 -16.90
N ALA A 606 0.68 30.83 -15.81
CA ALA A 606 0.58 32.28 -15.65
C ALA A 606 1.67 33.07 -16.40
N ARG A 607 2.58 32.39 -17.12
CA ARG A 607 3.71 32.97 -17.88
C ARG A 607 4.70 33.74 -17.00
N VAL A 608 4.89 33.26 -15.78
CA VAL A 608 5.91 33.78 -14.85
C VAL A 608 7.23 33.07 -15.15
N ARG A 609 8.33 33.82 -15.29
CA ARG A 609 9.66 33.22 -15.51
C ARG A 609 10.05 32.32 -14.34
N VAL A 610 10.36 31.07 -14.62
CA VAL A 610 10.95 30.14 -13.66
C VAL A 610 12.44 30.45 -13.56
N THR A 611 12.89 30.77 -12.35
CA THR A 611 14.30 31.07 -12.03
C THR A 611 14.73 30.19 -10.88
N VAL A 612 16.02 29.86 -10.77
CA VAL A 612 16.55 29.02 -9.68
C VAL A 612 16.13 29.55 -8.30
N VAL A 613 16.19 30.87 -8.10
CA VAL A 613 15.76 31.52 -6.84
C VAL A 613 14.29 31.24 -6.51
N ARG A 614 13.41 31.28 -7.51
CA ARG A 614 11.96 31.03 -7.31
C ARG A 614 11.67 29.56 -7.08
N LEU A 615 12.39 28.67 -7.75
CA LEU A 615 12.29 27.24 -7.50
C LEU A 615 12.78 26.91 -6.08
N GLY A 616 13.90 27.49 -5.66
CA GLY A 616 14.39 27.41 -4.29
C GLY A 616 13.40 27.96 -3.27
N ALA A 617 12.75 29.09 -3.56
CA ALA A 617 11.72 29.66 -2.69
C ALA A 617 10.46 28.76 -2.57
N ILE A 618 10.06 28.08 -3.65
CA ILE A 618 8.95 27.12 -3.64
C ILE A 618 9.29 25.91 -2.77
N LEU A 619 10.49 25.34 -2.94
CA LEU A 619 10.95 24.21 -2.14
C LEU A 619 11.09 24.61 -0.68
N ALA A 620 11.69 25.78 -0.41
CA ALA A 620 11.80 26.32 0.94
C ALA A 620 10.43 26.56 1.58
N ALA A 621 9.44 27.07 0.84
CA ALA A 621 8.08 27.23 1.36
C ALA A 621 7.44 25.90 1.73
N ALA A 622 7.61 24.85 0.91
CA ALA A 622 7.11 23.52 1.24
C ALA A 622 7.76 22.95 2.50
N VAL A 623 9.09 23.05 2.61
CA VAL A 623 9.85 22.64 3.79
C VAL A 623 9.45 23.46 5.02
N LEU A 624 9.24 24.78 4.89
CA LEU A 624 8.81 25.63 5.99
C LEU A 624 7.42 25.26 6.50
N VAL A 625 6.46 24.99 5.61
CA VAL A 625 5.09 24.59 6.02
C VAL A 625 5.15 23.29 6.81
N VAL A 626 5.80 22.26 6.28
CA VAL A 626 5.86 20.95 6.96
C VAL A 626 6.77 20.99 8.18
N GLY A 627 7.89 21.72 8.12
CA GLY A 627 8.80 21.92 9.24
C GLY A 627 8.17 22.70 10.38
N SER A 628 7.29 23.67 10.11
CA SER A 628 6.54 24.37 11.15
C SER A 628 5.59 23.41 11.87
N ILE A 629 4.88 22.56 11.13
CA ILE A 629 4.02 21.52 11.72
C ILE A 629 4.86 20.53 12.53
N ALA A 630 6.01 20.12 12.01
CA ALA A 630 6.96 19.23 12.69
C ALA A 630 7.44 19.78 14.03
N VAL A 631 7.80 21.06 14.06
CA VAL A 631 8.28 21.74 15.27
C VAL A 631 7.13 21.96 16.26
N LEU A 632 5.92 22.26 15.79
CA LEU A 632 4.74 22.36 16.65
C LEU A 632 4.40 21.01 17.29
N ASP A 633 4.46 19.93 16.51
CA ASP A 633 4.29 18.55 16.99
C ASP A 633 5.38 18.17 18.00
N TRP A 634 6.64 18.51 17.73
CA TRP A 634 7.75 18.32 18.66
C TRP A 634 7.62 19.13 19.96
N ALA A 635 7.04 20.34 19.90
CA ALA A 635 6.84 21.18 21.09
C ALA A 635 5.76 20.63 22.05
N GLY A 636 4.97 19.64 21.62
CA GLY A 636 4.00 18.94 22.46
C GLY A 636 4.64 17.96 23.46
N PRO A 637 3.82 17.38 24.36
CA PRO A 637 4.22 16.32 25.28
C PRO A 637 4.90 15.17 24.52
N ALA A 638 5.98 14.62 25.07
CA ALA A 638 6.79 13.61 24.37
C ALA A 638 6.00 12.35 24.00
N GLU A 639 5.02 12.00 24.82
CA GLU A 639 4.10 10.87 24.66
C GLU A 639 3.14 11.01 23.46
N ASP A 640 2.79 12.24 23.08
CA ASP A 640 1.84 12.52 21.99
C ASP A 640 2.52 12.85 20.65
N ARG A 641 3.86 12.93 20.63
CA ARG A 641 4.61 13.35 19.45
C ARG A 641 4.42 12.34 18.32
N SER A 642 4.00 12.84 17.16
CA SER A 642 4.02 12.01 15.96
C SER A 642 5.46 11.68 15.53
N HIS A 643 5.60 10.78 14.55
CA HIS A 643 6.89 10.49 13.93
C HIS A 643 7.62 11.75 13.40
N LEU A 644 6.88 12.81 13.10
CA LEU A 644 7.44 14.07 12.61
C LEU A 644 8.12 14.86 13.73
N GLY A 645 7.49 14.96 14.90
CA GLY A 645 8.07 15.55 16.10
C GLY A 645 9.28 14.77 16.61
N ARG A 646 9.21 13.43 16.58
CA ARG A 646 10.35 12.55 16.89
C ARG A 646 11.50 12.69 15.88
N PHE A 647 11.20 12.95 14.60
CA PHE A 647 12.26 13.23 13.62
C PHE A 647 12.96 14.57 13.88
N VAL A 648 12.22 15.61 14.30
CA VAL A 648 12.84 16.88 14.73
C VAL A 648 13.79 16.65 15.89
N GLU A 649 13.38 15.83 16.86
CA GLU A 649 14.24 15.42 17.97
C GLU A 649 15.51 14.70 17.48
N GLN A 650 15.38 13.74 16.55
CA GLN A 650 16.53 13.06 15.92
C GLN A 650 17.47 14.00 15.15
N VAL A 651 16.95 15.08 14.57
CA VAL A 651 17.78 16.13 13.95
C VAL A 651 18.58 16.88 15.01
N LEU A 652 17.95 17.19 16.15
CA LEU A 652 18.59 17.90 17.25
C LEU A 652 19.63 17.03 17.98
N THR A 653 19.40 15.72 18.10
CA THR A 653 20.33 14.77 18.73
C THR A 653 21.46 14.31 17.79
N GLY A 654 21.43 14.72 16.52
CA GLY A 654 22.46 14.36 15.53
C GLY A 654 22.26 12.98 14.87
N GLU A 655 21.16 12.28 15.16
CA GLU A 655 20.84 10.96 14.63
C GLU A 655 20.21 11.00 13.24
N ALA A 656 19.75 12.16 12.77
CA ALA A 656 19.01 12.28 11.50
C ALA A 656 19.73 11.71 10.27
N TRP A 657 21.06 11.74 10.22
CA TRP A 657 21.81 11.17 9.10
C TRP A 657 21.62 9.65 8.97
N THR A 658 21.51 8.94 10.09
CA THR A 658 21.26 7.49 10.11
C THR A 658 19.87 7.17 9.54
N VAL A 659 18.88 8.02 9.83
CA VAL A 659 17.51 7.89 9.31
C VAL A 659 17.46 8.16 7.81
N ILE A 660 18.11 9.23 7.36
CA ILE A 660 18.16 9.63 5.95
C ILE A 660 18.87 8.56 5.11
N SER A 661 20.06 8.13 5.52
CA SER A 661 20.82 7.09 4.80
C SER A 661 20.06 5.76 4.74
N ARG A 662 19.38 5.37 5.81
CA ARG A 662 18.52 4.18 5.84
C ARG A 662 17.33 4.29 4.89
N LYS A 663 16.63 5.42 4.85
CA LYS A 663 15.55 5.66 3.86
C LYS A 663 16.09 5.59 2.43
N GLY A 664 17.28 6.14 2.20
CA GLY A 664 17.98 6.03 0.91
C GLY A 664 18.24 4.57 0.50
N GLN A 665 18.72 3.74 1.43
CA GLN A 665 18.96 2.32 1.17
C GLN A 665 17.65 1.54 0.92
N ALA A 666 16.59 1.82 1.67
CA ALA A 666 15.27 1.22 1.44
C ALA A 666 14.74 1.54 0.03
N ASN A 667 14.88 2.80 -0.40
CA ASN A 667 14.51 3.22 -1.76
C ASN A 667 15.34 2.50 -2.84
N LEU A 668 16.63 2.26 -2.59
CA LEU A 668 17.50 1.51 -3.50
C LEU A 668 17.08 0.04 -3.60
N ASN A 669 16.77 -0.59 -2.46
CA ASN A 669 16.29 -1.97 -2.41
C ASN A 669 14.95 -2.11 -3.15
N ILE A 670 14.03 -1.15 -3.03
CA ILE A 670 12.76 -1.15 -3.77
C ILE A 670 13.00 -0.97 -5.27
N LEU A 671 13.90 -0.08 -5.67
CA LEU A 671 14.27 0.12 -7.08
C LEU A 671 14.82 -1.18 -7.70
N MET A 672 15.56 -1.98 -6.94
CA MET A 672 16.18 -3.22 -7.43
C MET A 672 15.31 -4.46 -7.25
N GLY A 673 14.41 -4.47 -6.26
CA GLY A 673 13.65 -5.65 -5.84
C GLY A 673 12.15 -5.62 -6.18
N SER A 674 11.56 -4.45 -6.48
CA SER A 674 10.13 -4.37 -6.80
C SER A 674 9.88 -4.63 -8.29
N PRO A 675 8.99 -5.57 -8.66
CA PRO A 675 8.58 -5.75 -10.06
C PRO A 675 8.04 -4.47 -10.71
N LEU A 676 7.34 -3.62 -9.93
CA LEU A 676 6.76 -2.38 -10.44
C LEU A 676 7.83 -1.39 -10.94
N ALA A 677 9.04 -1.42 -10.37
CA ALA A 677 10.13 -0.54 -10.79
C ALA A 677 10.52 -0.76 -12.26
N TRP A 678 10.25 -1.93 -12.85
CA TRP A 678 10.47 -2.23 -14.27
C TRP A 678 9.58 -1.42 -15.22
N VAL A 679 8.53 -0.74 -14.73
CA VAL A 679 7.79 0.24 -15.54
C VAL A 679 8.68 1.44 -15.91
N LEU A 680 9.66 1.81 -15.07
CA LEU A 680 10.54 2.97 -15.33
C LEU A 680 11.45 2.80 -16.55
N PRO A 681 12.19 1.69 -16.75
CA PRO A 681 12.95 1.50 -17.98
C PRO A 681 12.03 1.44 -19.21
N VAL A 682 10.83 0.83 -19.11
CA VAL A 682 9.83 0.86 -20.20
C VAL A 682 9.40 2.31 -20.51
N ALA A 683 9.15 3.12 -19.48
CA ALA A 683 8.80 4.52 -19.61
C ALA A 683 9.95 5.35 -20.19
N LEU A 684 11.20 5.04 -19.84
CA LEU A 684 12.39 5.65 -20.42
C LEU A 684 12.49 5.36 -21.92
N VAL A 685 12.29 4.09 -22.33
CA VAL A 685 12.23 3.71 -23.75
C VAL A 685 11.13 4.47 -24.47
N ALA A 686 9.94 4.56 -23.88
CA ALA A 686 8.84 5.35 -24.44
C ALA A 686 9.20 6.83 -24.56
N ALA A 687 9.80 7.43 -23.53
CA ALA A 687 10.21 8.83 -23.52
C ALA A 687 11.27 9.11 -24.60
N VAL A 688 12.30 8.27 -24.72
CA VAL A 688 13.32 8.37 -25.77
C VAL A 688 12.66 8.26 -27.15
N TRP A 689 11.82 7.25 -27.37
CA TRP A 689 11.13 7.04 -28.64
C TRP A 689 10.24 8.23 -29.04
N LEU A 690 9.45 8.76 -28.10
CA LEU A 690 8.46 9.82 -28.35
C LEU A 690 9.07 11.23 -28.42
N LEU A 691 10.11 11.52 -27.62
CA LEU A 691 10.62 12.88 -27.37
C LEU A 691 11.99 13.18 -28.01
N ARG A 692 12.69 12.18 -28.55
CA ARG A 692 13.94 12.38 -29.29
C ARG A 692 13.77 13.35 -30.47
N PRO A 693 14.85 13.95 -31.01
CA PRO A 693 14.78 14.74 -32.23
C PRO A 693 14.07 13.97 -33.37
N GLY A 694 13.02 14.56 -33.94
CA GLY A 694 12.17 13.90 -34.95
C GLY A 694 11.11 12.93 -34.39
N GLY A 695 11.01 12.78 -33.07
CA GLY A 695 10.03 11.95 -32.38
C GLY A 695 8.58 12.42 -32.51
N LEU A 696 7.64 11.52 -32.21
CA LEU A 696 6.21 11.70 -32.45
C LEU A 696 5.57 12.81 -31.60
N LEU A 697 6.16 13.18 -30.47
CA LEU A 697 5.67 14.23 -29.56
C LEU A 697 6.62 15.43 -29.43
N ARG A 698 7.62 15.57 -30.31
CA ARG A 698 8.49 16.77 -30.36
C ARG A 698 8.09 17.72 -31.48
N SER A 699 8.12 19.03 -31.29
CA SER A 699 7.86 19.98 -32.38
C SER A 699 8.86 19.78 -33.54
N GLY A 700 8.38 19.79 -34.79
CA GLY A 700 9.24 19.64 -35.98
C GLY A 700 8.60 20.20 -37.26
N PRO A 701 9.27 20.07 -38.42
CA PRO A 701 8.82 20.66 -39.69
C PRO A 701 7.41 20.20 -40.14
N ALA A 702 7.02 19.00 -39.70
CA ALA A 702 5.75 18.36 -40.03
C ALA A 702 4.57 18.76 -39.12
N GLY A 703 4.70 19.83 -38.34
CA GLY A 703 3.64 20.39 -37.48
C GLY A 703 3.82 20.18 -35.97
N PRO A 704 2.87 20.67 -35.16
CA PRO A 704 2.91 20.61 -33.70
C PRO A 704 2.80 19.16 -33.16
N PRO A 705 3.28 18.90 -31.93
CA PRO A 705 3.37 17.54 -31.38
C PRO A 705 2.00 16.88 -31.23
N GLY A 706 1.87 15.61 -31.65
CA GLY A 706 0.60 14.87 -31.61
C GLY A 706 -0.54 15.47 -32.48
N GLY A 707 -0.23 16.44 -33.34
CA GLY A 707 -1.25 17.21 -34.06
C GLY A 707 -2.12 18.08 -33.14
N LEU A 708 -1.63 18.43 -31.95
CA LEU A 708 -2.30 19.34 -31.02
C LEU A 708 -2.11 20.80 -31.48
N HIS A 709 -3.05 21.67 -31.11
CA HIS A 709 -2.84 23.11 -31.29
C HIS A 709 -1.60 23.55 -30.47
N PRO A 710 -0.76 24.49 -30.95
CA PRO A 710 0.46 24.90 -30.24
C PRO A 710 0.22 25.38 -28.80
N GLU A 711 -0.94 25.95 -28.51
CA GLU A 711 -1.33 26.32 -27.14
C GLU A 711 -1.58 25.09 -26.26
N ASP A 712 -2.33 24.10 -26.75
CA ASP A 712 -2.65 22.88 -26.00
C ASP A 712 -1.39 22.05 -25.75
N ALA A 713 -0.50 21.96 -26.75
CA ALA A 713 0.79 21.30 -26.63
C ALA A 713 1.65 21.92 -25.50
N ARG A 714 1.60 23.25 -25.34
CA ARG A 714 2.31 23.95 -24.25
C ARG A 714 1.69 23.61 -22.89
N VAL A 715 0.36 23.61 -22.78
CA VAL A 715 -0.34 23.26 -21.52
C VAL A 715 -0.02 21.83 -21.09
N VAL A 716 -0.07 20.87 -22.02
CA VAL A 716 0.30 19.47 -21.74
C VAL A 716 1.75 19.37 -21.27
N ARG A 717 2.68 20.05 -21.96
CA ARG A 717 4.09 20.09 -21.53
C ARG A 717 4.24 20.68 -20.13
N ASP A 718 3.61 21.82 -19.87
CA ASP A 718 3.72 22.53 -18.59
C ASP A 718 3.13 21.67 -17.45
N GLY A 719 2.01 20.99 -17.71
CA GLY A 719 1.43 20.00 -16.79
C GLY A 719 2.33 18.80 -16.52
N LEU A 720 2.93 18.21 -17.57
CA LEU A 720 3.86 17.09 -17.44
C LEU A 720 5.15 17.48 -16.68
N LEU A 721 5.65 18.71 -16.85
CA LEU A 721 6.81 19.21 -16.08
C LEU A 721 6.47 19.39 -14.60
N ALA A 722 5.28 19.92 -14.29
CA ALA A 722 4.79 20.02 -12.92
C ALA A 722 4.60 18.65 -12.27
N ALA A 723 4.00 17.71 -13.02
CA ALA A 723 3.84 16.33 -12.58
C ALA A 723 5.19 15.65 -12.35
N ALA A 724 6.15 15.79 -13.27
CA ALA A 724 7.49 15.23 -13.12
C ALA A 724 8.21 15.76 -11.87
N LEU A 725 8.09 17.06 -11.56
CA LEU A 725 8.62 17.62 -10.31
C LEU A 725 7.95 16.99 -9.09
N SER A 726 6.62 16.89 -9.07
CA SER A 726 5.87 16.26 -7.97
C SER A 726 6.27 14.79 -7.80
N GLN A 727 6.41 14.03 -8.87
CA GLN A 727 6.82 12.63 -8.83
C GLN A 727 8.26 12.46 -8.36
N PHE A 728 9.17 13.33 -8.79
CA PHE A 728 10.56 13.32 -8.33
C PHE A 728 10.65 13.59 -6.83
N LEU A 729 9.95 14.61 -6.34
CA LEU A 729 9.91 14.92 -4.91
C LEU A 729 9.21 13.83 -4.11
N GLY A 730 8.11 13.27 -4.62
CA GLY A 730 7.42 12.14 -4.00
C GLY A 730 8.34 10.91 -3.88
N ALA A 731 9.08 10.58 -4.93
CA ALA A 731 10.05 9.49 -4.90
C ALA A 731 11.26 9.78 -3.98
N ALA A 732 11.61 11.05 -3.76
CA ALA A 732 12.71 11.41 -2.86
C ALA A 732 12.30 11.37 -1.38
N VAL A 733 11.07 11.74 -1.07
CA VAL A 733 10.59 11.94 0.31
C VAL A 733 9.88 10.69 0.86
N ASN A 734 9.20 9.92 0.01
CA ASN A 734 8.44 8.74 0.43
C ASN A 734 9.30 7.48 0.50
N ASP A 735 8.90 6.58 1.40
CA ASP A 735 9.60 5.31 1.66
C ASP A 735 9.43 4.27 0.54
N SER A 736 8.49 4.50 -0.39
CA SER A 736 8.33 3.66 -1.59
C SER A 736 9.23 4.08 -2.76
N GLY A 737 9.94 5.20 -2.62
CA GLY A 737 10.93 5.67 -3.57
C GLY A 737 10.39 5.76 -5.00
N VAL A 738 11.12 5.12 -5.91
CA VAL A 738 10.84 5.13 -7.35
C VAL A 738 9.50 4.50 -7.75
N ALA A 739 8.88 3.70 -6.88
CA ALA A 739 7.60 3.06 -7.16
C ALA A 739 6.49 4.11 -7.36
N VAL A 740 6.57 5.26 -6.68
CA VAL A 740 5.66 6.40 -6.88
C VAL A 740 5.67 6.84 -8.36
N ALA A 741 6.87 7.06 -8.90
CA ALA A 741 7.06 7.44 -10.29
C ALA A 741 6.70 6.33 -11.28
N ALA A 742 6.91 5.07 -10.91
CA ALA A 742 6.53 3.91 -11.72
C ALA A 742 5.00 3.83 -11.90
N THR A 743 4.22 4.01 -10.83
CA THR A 743 2.76 4.04 -10.90
C THR A 743 2.25 5.20 -11.75
N ALA A 744 2.83 6.39 -11.59
CA ALA A 744 2.54 7.53 -12.47
C ALA A 744 2.85 7.24 -13.94
N ALA A 745 3.95 6.55 -14.22
CA ALA A 745 4.33 6.16 -15.58
C ALA A 745 3.38 5.11 -16.17
N ALA A 746 2.87 4.18 -15.37
CA ALA A 746 1.88 3.20 -15.81
C ALA A 746 0.59 3.86 -16.35
N LEU A 747 0.22 5.01 -15.78
CA LEU A 747 -0.88 5.85 -16.28
C LEU A 747 -0.46 6.73 -17.47
N LEU A 748 0.67 7.42 -17.38
CA LEU A 748 1.07 8.44 -18.36
C LEU A 748 1.54 7.85 -19.69
N VAL A 749 2.30 6.76 -19.68
CA VAL A 749 2.88 6.19 -20.91
C VAL A 749 1.78 5.80 -21.90
N PRO A 750 0.73 5.04 -21.52
CA PRO A 750 -0.33 4.72 -22.47
C PRO A 750 -1.07 5.95 -23.00
N LEU A 751 -1.32 6.96 -22.16
CA LEU A 751 -1.96 8.21 -22.59
C LEU A 751 -1.10 8.99 -23.60
N LEU A 752 0.21 9.03 -23.43
CA LEU A 752 1.14 9.68 -24.36
C LEU A 752 1.24 8.93 -25.69
N VAL A 753 1.27 7.59 -25.67
CA VAL A 753 1.23 6.76 -26.88
C VAL A 753 -0.11 6.91 -27.61
N TRP A 754 -1.22 7.00 -26.87
CA TRP A 754 -2.54 7.28 -27.42
C TRP A 754 -2.56 8.61 -28.20
N LEU A 755 -1.96 9.67 -27.64
CA LEU A 755 -1.84 10.97 -28.29
C LEU A 755 -0.99 10.89 -29.56
N ALA A 756 0.11 10.15 -29.52
CA ALA A 756 0.98 9.93 -30.68
C ALA A 756 0.27 9.16 -31.82
N ALA A 757 -0.67 8.28 -31.48
CA ALA A 757 -1.42 7.47 -32.43
C ALA A 757 -2.61 8.20 -33.11
N ALA A 758 -2.90 9.46 -32.76
CA ALA A 758 -4.06 10.18 -33.28
C ALA A 758 -4.02 10.38 -34.81
N PRO A 759 -5.15 10.15 -35.53
CA PRO A 759 -5.25 10.47 -36.95
C PRO A 759 -5.00 11.97 -37.21
N ARG A 760 -4.31 12.29 -38.32
CA ARG A 760 -4.19 13.67 -38.79
C ARG A 760 -5.46 14.08 -39.52
N GLU A 761 -5.99 15.25 -39.19
CA GLU A 761 -6.87 15.97 -40.12
C GLU A 761 -5.98 16.52 -41.22
N HIS A 762 -6.23 16.09 -42.47
CA HIS A 762 -5.68 16.81 -43.63
C HIS A 762 -6.44 18.13 -43.72
N THR A 763 -5.80 19.23 -43.33
CA THR A 763 -6.21 20.52 -43.87
C THR A 763 -5.83 20.49 -45.35
N PRO A 764 -6.77 20.60 -46.30
CA PRO A 764 -6.40 20.72 -47.70
C PRO A 764 -5.45 21.91 -47.83
N GLY A 765 -4.25 21.65 -48.35
CA GLY A 765 -3.33 22.72 -48.67
C GLY A 765 -4.03 23.68 -49.62
N LYS A 766 -3.86 24.98 -49.39
CA LYS A 766 -4.37 26.08 -50.22
C LYS A 766 -3.82 26.10 -51.67
N GLY A 767 -3.30 24.97 -52.17
CA GLY A 767 -2.59 24.83 -53.44
C GLY A 767 -3.26 23.95 -54.50
N ASP A 768 -4.26 23.13 -54.17
CA ASP A 768 -4.88 22.20 -55.14
C ASP A 768 -6.23 22.67 -55.70
N GLY A 769 -6.50 23.98 -55.67
CA GLY A 769 -7.69 24.59 -56.26
C GLY A 769 -7.61 24.88 -57.76
N ALA A 770 -6.55 24.46 -58.46
CA ALA A 770 -6.33 24.80 -59.86
C ALA A 770 -6.15 23.55 -60.74
N ARG A 771 -7.17 22.68 -60.81
CA ARG A 771 -7.40 21.77 -61.95
C ARG A 771 -8.72 21.02 -61.79
N ALA A 772 -9.82 21.72 -62.08
CA ALA A 772 -11.06 21.11 -62.57
C ALA A 772 -11.98 22.23 -63.08
N ALA A 773 -11.76 22.67 -64.32
CA ALA A 773 -12.80 23.34 -65.10
C ALA A 773 -13.18 22.38 -66.25
N PRO A 774 -14.47 22.15 -66.53
CA PRO A 774 -14.89 21.22 -67.56
C PRO A 774 -14.79 21.83 -68.96
N HIS A 775 -14.41 20.99 -69.93
CA HIS A 775 -14.42 21.28 -71.36
C HIS A 775 -15.82 21.69 -71.86
N THR A 776 -15.87 22.76 -72.65
CA THR A 776 -16.84 22.97 -73.74
C THR A 776 -16.12 23.76 -74.85
N ASP A 777 -16.46 23.40 -76.09
CA ASP A 777 -15.68 23.54 -77.34
C ASP A 777 -16.04 24.83 -78.14
N PRO A 778 -15.71 25.00 -79.45
CA PRO A 778 -14.63 25.85 -79.99
C PRO A 778 -15.13 27.10 -80.77
N GLY A 779 -14.25 28.07 -81.03
CA GLY A 779 -14.54 29.16 -81.97
C GLY A 779 -13.48 30.27 -82.07
N ASP A 780 -12.82 30.31 -83.25
CA ASP A 780 -12.20 31.44 -83.96
C ASP A 780 -11.08 32.32 -83.38
N GLY A 781 -10.00 32.43 -84.17
CA GLY A 781 -9.33 33.71 -84.45
C GLY A 781 -7.87 33.87 -83.98
N PRO A 782 -6.90 34.11 -84.88
CA PRO A 782 -5.46 34.10 -84.58
C PRO A 782 -4.93 35.49 -84.20
N ASP A 783 -3.98 35.55 -83.26
CA ASP A 783 -2.80 36.44 -83.26
C ASP A 783 -2.22 36.57 -81.84
N ARG A 784 -1.05 35.97 -81.60
CA ARG A 784 0.17 36.70 -81.23
C ARG A 784 1.34 35.78 -80.96
N VAL A 785 2.44 36.17 -81.59
CA VAL A 785 3.74 35.52 -81.71
C VAL A 785 4.71 36.10 -80.67
N THR A 786 5.42 35.20 -79.98
CA THR A 786 6.77 35.30 -79.36
C THR A 786 7.13 36.43 -78.38
N VAL A 787 7.87 36.10 -77.31
CA VAL A 787 9.34 36.26 -77.24
C VAL A 787 9.92 35.28 -76.20
N VAL A 788 10.80 34.38 -76.66
CA VAL A 788 11.83 33.73 -75.85
C VAL A 788 13.13 34.46 -76.16
N SER A 789 13.84 34.93 -75.12
CA SER A 789 15.21 35.45 -75.24
C SER A 789 16.16 34.63 -74.37
N ARG A 790 17.28 34.28 -74.98
CA ARG A 790 18.39 33.41 -74.57
C ARG A 790 19.45 34.15 -73.73
N GLY A 791 20.34 33.36 -73.12
CA GLY A 791 21.78 33.66 -72.89
C GLY A 791 22.14 33.80 -71.41
N SER A 792 22.79 32.83 -70.73
CA SER A 792 24.22 32.42 -70.82
C SER A 792 25.14 33.58 -70.39
N THR A 793 26.12 33.52 -69.49
CA THR A 793 27.07 32.52 -68.93
C THR A 793 27.76 33.27 -67.72
N VAL A 794 28.49 32.73 -66.73
CA VAL A 794 29.84 32.12 -66.73
C VAL A 794 30.28 31.87 -65.25
N TRP A 795 30.68 30.62 -64.95
CA TRP A 795 31.82 30.09 -64.17
C TRP A 795 32.23 30.48 -62.71
N ASN A 796 32.39 29.39 -61.94
CA ASN A 796 33.49 28.94 -61.05
C ASN A 796 34.07 29.81 -59.92
N ALA A 797 33.95 29.30 -58.68
CA ALA A 797 35.04 28.66 -57.94
C ALA A 797 34.45 27.69 -56.89
#